data_AF-A0A8J1VQQ5-F1
#
_entry.id   AF-A0A8J1VQQ5-F1
#
_cell.length_a   1.000
_cell.length_b   1.000
_cell.length_c   1.000
_cell.angle_alpha   90.00
_cell.angle_beta   90.00
_cell.angle_gamma   90.00
#
_symmetry.space_group_name_H-M   'P 1'
#
loop_
_entity.id
_entity.type
_entity.pdbx_description
1 polymer ?
#
loop_
_entity_poly.entity_id
_entity_poly.type
_entity_poly.pdbx_seq_one_letter_code
_entity_poly.pdbx_strand_id
1 'polypeptide(L)'
;MEEFPPERIRNLSIIAHIDHGKSTLADRLLQITNTLPASSSPQFLDKLKVERERGITVKAQTVSIIHTHTDGQRYLINLIDTPGHVDFSYEVSRSLGACEGGLLLVDCTQGIQAQTLSVFHYALEANLTLLAVINKVDLAHASPAETSEQIASSLGLAKEKHMRISAKSGLGVDEVLRQIVQDLPGPRAWESQDGRLRGLIFDTYYDHYRGVVSLVRIFSGSLKKGDKVKFLQADRKYEILEVGIQNPEEVPVDELYEGQISAFIGDTVCMADKLVMPLPGFKPMKAMVYAGVFPMDTADFSKLEEAIERLTLNDRSGGIDVTVQRESSAALAQGFRLGFLGTLHMDVFRQRLEDEYSSNVIITAPTVPYKVVFRGGTEQFISNPSDFPEVADGHAQVVRVEEPMVNATIFVPIGDMMDLCAKYRGTQQEYRILETTGRAVLRYLLPLSEIVTDFFSELKSSSSGFASFDYEEADYAPSQLVKLNILLNGKPVDALAMIIHRDKAETVGRTWCKNPKDVVPKQLFELAIQAAIGSKIIARESLSALRKDVTAGLYGGKHLIKPELAAWIEQILLGHFERKLKHLTKQKEGKKRLKRLAGNIEVPQSAFFEVLSSRRAFSTSSGRRFLDPISEHLPEGFQFQDYPPRHQMTTYQPLSPHVMPPQERSAHLSAIHRLTTTNLSDVTSEDILAAYSNLRSSSTGSQHFSPAELTEIIHSIHKLDRRKGTGRRKADVRLSIVVDDLQRIRQGSRTRGVEPAVLVSGAKYYRLTTSEMVRDAERNLLALFPSPASLVSDSDRRRYQVCINHVLYLCALAKEETRFERWSNRMQEVGMEPDSFAFLARQVLFEKSGRIDELPELLEAALQNVGERDRQIVLVNHVMHVHAVAGRWGVVKSIYSKLRPTNQKPLPAPLDVETNDVPAIPEGLECSRLTYSSLLHTLAHSGHYSAALTIMQHMFDANEPPLVPDYLALFKGFARHGHIPPTFPGPAKRLFPFWETYESSRRNRNRVSLIWSQGALGGPGLESLPTAWTREVLEELFQSFIALSPRYWDLPSLRRAPNARQAWTVLCAFARTTNGDDQVVRAVWEVMDKKFREAQWIGWRSDMRLERLREALESAETRERGRIKDLT
;
A
#
# COMPACT_ATOMS: atom_id res chain seq x y z
N MET A 1 53.71 5.94 3.88
CA MET A 1 52.82 7.09 3.60
C MET A 1 53.51 8.22 2.84
N GLU A 2 54.84 8.39 2.95
CA GLU A 2 55.61 9.37 2.14
C GLU A 2 55.51 9.17 0.61
N GLU A 3 55.22 7.95 0.15
CA GLU A 3 55.07 7.62 -1.28
C GLU A 3 53.81 8.24 -1.94
N PHE A 4 52.90 8.81 -1.15
CA PHE A 4 51.65 9.44 -1.60
C PHE A 4 51.67 10.95 -1.33
N PRO A 5 52.35 11.75 -2.18
CA PRO A 5 52.28 13.21 -2.09
C PRO A 5 50.87 13.71 -2.47
N PRO A 6 50.49 14.95 -2.12
CA PRO A 6 49.14 15.49 -2.36
C PRO A 6 48.65 15.29 -3.80
N GLU A 7 49.50 15.40 -4.81
CA GLU A 7 49.13 15.22 -6.21
C GLU A 7 48.63 13.81 -6.53
N ARG A 8 48.97 12.81 -5.71
CA ARG A 8 48.59 11.39 -5.82
C ARG A 8 47.50 10.96 -4.84
N ILE A 9 46.91 11.91 -4.11
CA ILE A 9 45.78 11.66 -3.23
C ILE A 9 44.49 12.09 -3.93
N ARG A 10 43.39 11.35 -3.73
CA ARG A 10 42.04 11.75 -4.14
C ARG A 10 41.08 11.52 -2.98
N ASN A 11 40.49 12.58 -2.42
CA ASN A 11 39.43 12.43 -1.42
C ASN A 11 38.07 12.64 -2.09
N LEU A 12 37.23 11.62 -2.04
CA LEU A 12 35.91 11.66 -2.64
C LEU A 12 34.83 11.03 -1.76
N SER A 13 33.59 11.44 -2.03
CA SER A 13 32.40 10.87 -1.42
C SER A 13 31.46 10.30 -2.48
N ILE A 14 30.76 9.20 -2.19
CA ILE A 14 29.65 8.75 -3.06
C ILE A 14 28.36 9.41 -2.59
N ILE A 15 27.68 10.07 -3.53
CA ILE A 15 26.44 10.81 -3.31
C ILE A 15 25.33 10.16 -4.15
N ALA A 16 24.25 9.72 -3.52
CA ALA A 16 23.16 9.07 -4.23
C ALA A 16 21.84 9.20 -3.47
N HIS A 17 20.72 9.07 -4.19
CA HIS A 17 19.44 8.76 -3.54
C HIS A 17 19.47 7.34 -2.94
N ILE A 18 18.55 7.08 -2.01
CA ILE A 18 18.34 5.74 -1.43
C ILE A 18 18.10 4.73 -2.56
N ASP A 19 18.63 3.53 -2.41
CA ASP A 19 18.55 2.44 -3.39
C ASP A 19 19.20 2.70 -4.75
N HIS A 20 19.89 3.82 -5.00
CA HIS A 20 20.63 4.04 -6.25
C HIS A 20 21.91 3.17 -6.37
N GLY A 21 22.26 2.41 -5.33
CA GLY A 21 23.36 1.43 -5.35
C GLY A 21 24.69 1.97 -4.83
N LYS A 22 24.66 2.91 -3.88
CA LYS A 22 25.84 3.56 -3.29
C LYS A 22 26.80 2.57 -2.61
N SER A 23 26.33 1.82 -1.61
CA SER A 23 27.13 0.81 -0.90
C SER A 23 27.63 -0.29 -1.85
N THR A 24 26.80 -0.69 -2.83
CA THR A 24 27.18 -1.68 -3.85
C THR A 24 28.31 -1.19 -4.76
N LEU A 25 28.32 0.11 -5.11
CA LEU A 25 29.42 0.69 -5.88
C LEU A 25 30.69 0.75 -5.04
N ALA A 26 30.58 1.18 -3.78
CA ALA A 26 31.72 1.22 -2.86
C ALA A 26 32.37 -0.16 -2.70
N ASP A 27 31.59 -1.21 -2.42
CA ASP A 27 32.10 -2.59 -2.35
C ASP A 27 32.79 -3.02 -3.63
N ARG A 28 32.21 -2.67 -4.79
CA ARG A 28 32.76 -3.08 -6.09
C ARG A 28 34.10 -2.40 -6.36
N LEU A 29 34.26 -1.13 -5.98
CA LEU A 29 35.55 -0.43 -6.05
C LEU A 29 36.59 -1.12 -5.15
N LEU A 30 36.20 -1.54 -3.94
CA LEU A 30 37.09 -2.26 -3.02
C LEU A 30 37.50 -3.65 -3.53
N GLN A 31 36.57 -4.38 -4.17
CA GLN A 31 36.86 -5.68 -4.78
C GLN A 31 37.81 -5.57 -5.97
N ILE A 32 37.57 -4.62 -6.88
CA ILE A 32 38.40 -4.44 -8.09
C ILE A 32 39.84 -4.02 -7.75
N THR A 33 40.00 -3.26 -6.67
CA THR A 33 41.32 -2.83 -6.19
C THR A 33 42.03 -3.87 -5.32
N ASN A 34 41.44 -5.06 -5.12
CA ASN A 34 41.90 -6.08 -4.19
C ASN A 34 42.04 -5.59 -2.74
N THR A 35 41.35 -4.51 -2.40
CA THR A 35 41.27 -3.99 -1.03
C THR A 35 40.40 -4.92 -0.17
N LEU A 36 39.39 -5.56 -0.76
CA LEU A 36 38.57 -6.59 -0.12
C LEU A 36 38.75 -7.96 -0.79
N PRO A 37 38.83 -9.07 -0.02
CA PRO A 37 38.79 -10.41 -0.59
C PRO A 37 37.45 -10.68 -1.30
N ALA A 38 37.47 -11.46 -2.37
CA ALA A 38 36.27 -11.81 -3.14
C ALA A 38 35.21 -12.63 -2.34
N SER A 39 35.59 -13.22 -1.21
CA SER A 39 34.71 -13.97 -0.30
C SER A 39 34.00 -13.10 0.76
N SER A 40 34.19 -11.78 0.71
CA SER A 40 33.57 -10.85 1.66
C SER A 40 32.05 -10.79 1.50
N SER A 41 31.35 -10.51 2.62
CA SER A 41 29.90 -10.32 2.60
C SER A 41 29.52 -9.12 1.72
N PRO A 42 28.42 -9.19 0.96
CA PRO A 42 27.91 -8.02 0.24
C PRO A 42 27.57 -6.90 1.24
N GLN A 43 27.78 -5.64 0.86
CA GLN A 43 27.61 -4.45 1.69
C GLN A 43 28.56 -4.46 2.89
N PHE A 44 29.87 -4.50 2.62
CA PHE A 44 30.90 -4.62 3.66
C PHE A 44 30.96 -3.37 4.55
N LEU A 45 30.75 -2.19 3.95
CA LEU A 45 30.75 -0.93 4.70
C LEU A 45 29.58 -0.79 5.65
N ASP A 46 28.46 -1.46 5.39
CA ASP A 46 27.28 -1.44 6.26
C ASP A 46 27.57 -2.33 7.50
N LYS A 47 28.17 -1.74 8.53
CA LYS A 47 28.62 -2.42 9.75
C LYS A 47 27.48 -2.64 10.74
N LEU A 48 26.51 -1.74 10.80
CA LEU A 48 25.42 -1.82 11.77
C LEU A 48 24.34 -2.82 11.30
N LYS A 49 23.74 -3.53 12.25
CA LYS A 49 22.66 -4.48 11.96
C LYS A 49 21.45 -3.78 11.30
N VAL A 50 21.09 -2.60 11.79
CA VAL A 50 20.00 -1.78 11.24
C VAL A 50 20.25 -1.35 9.79
N GLU A 51 21.51 -1.08 9.41
CA GLU A 51 21.89 -0.73 8.03
C GLU A 51 21.64 -1.92 7.10
N ARG A 52 22.05 -3.13 7.50
CA ARG A 52 21.86 -4.36 6.73
C ARG A 52 20.40 -4.78 6.61
N GLU A 53 19.62 -4.64 7.67
CA GLU A 53 18.19 -5.02 7.67
C GLU A 53 17.35 -4.07 6.82
N ARG A 54 17.64 -2.76 6.88
CA ARG A 54 16.89 -1.74 6.15
C ARG A 54 17.47 -1.41 4.78
N GLY A 55 18.69 -1.85 4.47
CA GLY A 55 19.39 -1.55 3.22
C GLY A 55 19.77 -0.07 3.07
N ILE A 56 20.03 0.64 4.17
CA ILE A 56 20.38 2.06 4.17
C ILE A 56 21.71 2.28 4.88
N THR A 57 22.50 3.24 4.40
CA THR A 57 23.68 3.74 5.13
C THR A 57 23.19 4.77 6.15
N VAL A 58 23.40 4.49 7.42
CA VAL A 58 23.04 5.40 8.53
C VAL A 58 24.24 6.26 8.88
N LYS A 59 25.42 5.64 8.98
CA LYS A 59 26.66 6.31 9.38
C LYS A 59 27.65 6.37 8.23
N ALA A 60 28.29 7.52 8.05
CA ALA A 60 29.35 7.64 7.07
C ALA A 60 30.51 6.65 7.38
N GLN A 61 30.99 5.94 6.36
CA GLN A 61 32.14 5.04 6.50
C GLN A 61 33.27 5.49 5.57
N THR A 62 34.48 5.52 6.11
CA THR A 62 35.67 5.94 5.36
C THR A 62 36.55 4.74 5.06
N VAL A 63 36.99 4.60 3.81
CA VAL A 63 37.99 3.61 3.39
C VAL A 63 39.02 4.25 2.47
N SER A 64 40.28 3.91 2.69
CA SER A 64 41.44 4.25 1.88
C SER A 64 41.76 3.09 0.94
N ILE A 65 41.76 3.39 -0.35
CA ILE A 65 42.03 2.46 -1.45
C ILE A 65 43.39 2.79 -2.04
N ILE A 66 44.27 1.81 -2.14
CA ILE A 66 45.54 1.97 -2.84
C ILE A 66 45.40 1.38 -4.23
N HIS A 67 45.48 2.24 -5.26
CA HIS A 67 45.26 1.85 -6.65
C HIS A 67 46.48 2.18 -7.51
N THR A 68 46.94 1.18 -8.29
CA THR A 68 47.95 1.40 -9.33
C THR A 68 47.24 1.77 -10.62
N HIS A 69 47.42 3.02 -11.07
CA HIS A 69 46.80 3.54 -12.28
C HIS A 69 47.55 3.09 -13.54
N THR A 70 46.96 3.33 -14.73
CA THR A 70 47.53 2.91 -16.02
C THR A 70 48.86 3.58 -16.39
N ASP A 71 49.21 4.68 -15.71
CA ASP A 71 50.50 5.35 -15.79
C ASP A 71 51.62 4.65 -14.97
N GLY A 72 51.28 3.55 -14.29
CA GLY A 72 52.20 2.80 -13.42
C GLY A 72 52.44 3.45 -12.06
N GLN A 73 51.81 4.57 -11.74
CA GLN A 73 51.92 5.25 -10.45
C GLN A 73 50.86 4.73 -9.46
N ARG A 74 51.19 4.76 -8.17
CA ARG A 74 50.26 4.40 -7.09
C ARG A 74 49.57 5.65 -6.56
N TYR A 75 48.25 5.58 -6.44
CA TYR A 75 47.39 6.63 -5.91
C TYR A 75 46.71 6.17 -4.62
N LEU A 76 46.53 7.10 -3.69
CA LEU A 76 45.76 6.91 -2.48
C LEU A 76 44.38 7.56 -2.66
N ILE A 77 43.35 6.73 -2.76
CA ILE A 77 41.98 7.18 -2.98
C ILE A 77 41.22 7.00 -1.66
N ASN A 78 40.86 8.10 -1.00
CA ASN A 78 40.04 8.07 0.20
C ASN A 78 38.57 8.22 -0.19
N LEU A 79 37.79 7.19 0.10
CA LEU A 79 36.37 7.08 -0.20
C LEU A 79 35.56 7.25 1.09
N ILE A 80 34.61 8.19 1.09
CA ILE A 80 33.64 8.35 2.16
C ILE A 80 32.26 7.93 1.63
N ASP A 81 31.71 6.85 2.16
CA ASP A 81 30.34 6.43 1.87
C ASP A 81 29.36 7.25 2.72
N THR A 82 28.50 8.05 2.09
CA THR A 82 27.65 9.03 2.80
C THR A 82 26.19 8.56 2.93
N PRO A 83 25.47 8.89 4.01
CA PRO A 83 24.05 8.57 4.13
C PRO A 83 23.20 9.13 2.97
N GLY A 84 22.17 8.39 2.54
CA GLY A 84 21.30 8.78 1.41
C GLY A 84 19.99 9.48 1.80
N HIS A 85 19.74 9.64 3.11
CA HIS A 85 18.47 10.14 3.66
C HIS A 85 18.62 11.54 4.27
N VAL A 86 17.58 12.37 4.15
CA VAL A 86 17.56 13.79 4.59
C VAL A 86 17.81 13.97 6.09
N ASP A 87 17.29 13.06 6.92
CA ASP A 87 17.52 13.05 8.38
C ASP A 87 19.01 12.96 8.76
N PHE A 88 19.87 12.52 7.84
CA PHE A 88 21.33 12.45 8.02
C PHE A 88 22.08 13.46 7.13
N SER A 89 21.39 14.49 6.65
CA SER A 89 21.95 15.58 5.81
C SER A 89 23.18 16.23 6.43
N TYR A 90 23.24 16.31 7.75
CA TYR A 90 24.41 16.84 8.45
C TYR A 90 25.65 15.94 8.33
N GLU A 91 25.48 14.62 8.41
CA GLU A 91 26.58 13.68 8.16
C GLU A 91 27.07 13.78 6.73
N VAL A 92 26.14 13.95 5.78
CA VAL A 92 26.46 14.20 4.38
C VAL A 92 27.28 15.48 4.26
N SER A 93 26.78 16.62 4.75
CA SER A 93 27.49 17.91 4.69
C SER A 93 28.91 17.85 5.29
N ARG A 94 29.08 17.21 6.46
CA ARG A 94 30.39 17.03 7.08
C ARG A 94 31.34 16.17 6.26
N SER A 95 30.83 15.07 5.71
CA SER A 95 31.59 14.18 4.84
C SER A 95 32.03 14.89 3.56
N LEU A 96 31.12 15.68 2.95
CA LEU A 96 31.42 16.48 1.76
C LEU A 96 32.50 17.53 2.03
N GLY A 97 32.49 18.15 3.21
CA GLY A 97 33.53 19.09 3.62
C GLY A 97 34.94 18.46 3.75
N ALA A 98 35.03 17.13 3.84
CA ALA A 98 36.29 16.39 3.86
C ALA A 98 36.78 15.95 2.46
N CYS A 99 36.04 16.24 1.38
CA CYS A 99 36.39 15.78 0.04
C CYS A 99 36.86 16.94 -0.86
N GLU A 100 37.48 16.61 -2.00
CA GLU A 100 37.65 17.52 -3.13
C GLU A 100 36.71 17.19 -4.31
N GLY A 101 36.16 15.97 -4.32
CA GLY A 101 35.23 15.52 -5.34
C GLY A 101 34.11 14.64 -4.82
N GLY A 102 33.12 14.39 -5.68
CA GLY A 102 32.01 13.49 -5.37
C GLY A 102 31.56 12.69 -6.59
N LEU A 103 31.20 11.42 -6.36
CA LEU A 103 30.53 10.58 -7.37
C LEU A 103 29.03 10.78 -7.21
N LEU A 104 28.39 11.44 -8.18
CA LEU A 104 26.95 11.60 -8.22
C LEU A 104 26.32 10.38 -8.89
N LEU A 105 25.81 9.45 -8.08
CA LEU A 105 25.25 8.19 -8.54
C LEU A 105 23.73 8.29 -8.78
N VAL A 106 23.32 8.10 -10.03
CA VAL A 106 21.92 8.17 -10.46
C VAL A 106 21.49 6.83 -11.05
N ASP A 107 20.43 6.24 -10.53
CA ASP A 107 19.82 5.03 -11.07
C ASP A 107 19.11 5.34 -12.41
N CYS A 108 19.50 4.68 -13.50
CA CYS A 108 18.90 4.95 -14.81
C CYS A 108 17.51 4.36 -15.03
N THR A 109 16.99 3.56 -14.08
CA THR A 109 15.59 3.12 -14.07
C THR A 109 14.67 4.14 -13.42
N GLN A 110 15.22 4.93 -12.48
CA GLN A 110 14.47 5.91 -11.69
C GLN A 110 14.76 7.34 -12.11
N GLY A 111 15.89 7.66 -12.73
CA GLY A 111 16.31 9.03 -13.04
C GLY A 111 16.62 9.87 -11.79
N ILE A 112 16.62 11.19 -11.94
CA ILE A 112 16.85 12.14 -10.83
C ILE A 112 15.68 12.10 -9.84
N GLN A 113 16.01 12.06 -8.55
CA GLN A 113 15.08 12.09 -7.43
C GLN A 113 15.27 13.36 -6.58
N ALA A 114 14.35 13.65 -5.67
CA ALA A 114 14.40 14.83 -4.79
C ALA A 114 15.74 14.91 -4.03
N GLN A 115 16.15 13.83 -3.35
CA GLN A 115 17.39 13.79 -2.58
C GLN A 115 18.64 13.97 -3.45
N THR A 116 18.60 13.57 -4.74
CA THR A 116 19.72 13.77 -5.66
C THR A 116 20.03 15.26 -5.81
N LEU A 117 18.99 16.11 -5.84
CA LEU A 117 19.15 17.57 -5.95
C LEU A 117 19.66 18.20 -4.66
N SER A 118 19.12 17.80 -3.52
CA SER A 118 19.52 18.36 -2.22
C SER A 118 20.99 18.08 -1.95
N VAL A 119 21.47 16.85 -2.20
CA VAL A 119 22.89 16.55 -2.03
C VAL A 119 23.76 17.17 -3.11
N PHE A 120 23.25 17.34 -4.33
CA PHE A 120 23.93 18.12 -5.36
C PHE A 120 24.16 19.57 -4.91
N HIS A 121 23.16 20.21 -4.29
CA HIS A 121 23.30 21.56 -3.73
C HIS A 121 24.35 21.61 -2.61
N TYR A 122 24.35 20.65 -1.67
CA TYR A 122 25.40 20.57 -0.64
C TYR A 122 26.81 20.41 -1.24
N ALA A 123 26.94 19.63 -2.31
CA ALA A 123 28.23 19.45 -2.98
C ALA A 123 28.69 20.72 -3.73
N LEU A 124 27.76 21.50 -4.29
CA LEU A 124 28.06 22.82 -4.87
C LEU A 124 28.48 23.83 -3.81
N GLU A 125 27.80 23.86 -2.66
CA GLU A 125 28.17 24.72 -1.52
C GLU A 125 29.56 24.36 -0.98
N ALA A 126 29.90 23.08 -0.96
CA ALA A 126 31.23 22.57 -0.60
C ALA A 126 32.28 22.74 -1.74
N ASN A 127 31.88 23.29 -2.89
CA ASN A 127 32.75 23.54 -4.05
C ASN A 127 33.51 22.28 -4.51
N LEU A 128 32.80 21.15 -4.57
CA LEU A 128 33.32 19.84 -4.97
C LEU A 128 33.23 19.64 -6.49
N THR A 129 34.24 18.96 -7.06
CA THR A 129 34.17 18.48 -8.44
C THR A 129 33.30 17.23 -8.51
N LEU A 130 32.18 17.30 -9.23
CA LEU A 130 31.24 16.19 -9.34
C LEU A 130 31.43 15.38 -10.61
N LEU A 131 31.53 14.07 -10.45
CA LEU A 131 31.53 13.11 -11.55
C LEU A 131 30.17 12.38 -11.60
N ALA A 132 29.46 12.50 -12.72
CA ALA A 132 28.16 11.87 -12.89
C ALA A 132 28.32 10.38 -13.25
N VAL A 133 27.71 9.52 -12.44
CA VAL A 133 27.74 8.06 -12.59
C VAL A 133 26.31 7.56 -12.74
N ILE A 134 25.99 7.00 -13.90
CA ILE A 134 24.68 6.43 -14.23
C ILE A 134 24.74 4.93 -13.94
N ASN A 135 24.02 4.48 -12.91
CA ASN A 135 24.07 3.11 -12.40
C ASN A 135 22.87 2.26 -12.88
N LYS A 136 22.97 0.94 -12.69
CA LYS A 136 21.97 -0.08 -13.00
C LYS A 136 21.62 -0.22 -14.48
N VAL A 137 22.59 0.03 -15.35
CA VAL A 137 22.44 -0.13 -16.81
C VAL A 137 22.19 -1.59 -17.24
N ASP A 138 22.34 -2.54 -16.31
CA ASP A 138 22.04 -3.97 -16.51
C ASP A 138 20.54 -4.32 -16.47
N LEU A 139 19.67 -3.42 -15.98
CA LEU A 139 18.25 -3.69 -15.86
C LEU A 139 17.50 -3.48 -17.18
N ALA A 140 16.54 -4.37 -17.50
CA ALA A 140 15.82 -4.34 -18.79
C ALA A 140 15.00 -3.05 -19.04
N HIS A 141 14.64 -2.32 -17.98
CA HIS A 141 13.91 -1.04 -18.03
C HIS A 141 14.83 0.17 -17.78
N ALA A 142 16.15 -0.02 -17.84
CA ALA A 142 17.14 1.05 -17.75
C ALA A 142 17.00 2.02 -18.94
N SER A 143 17.00 3.32 -18.66
CA SER A 143 17.04 4.37 -19.68
C SER A 143 18.25 5.29 -19.48
N PRO A 144 19.49 4.84 -19.79
CA PRO A 144 20.70 5.60 -19.52
C PRO A 144 20.80 6.89 -20.33
N ALA A 145 20.29 6.90 -21.57
CA ALA A 145 20.32 8.07 -22.44
C ALA A 145 19.41 9.20 -21.91
N GLU A 146 18.19 8.86 -21.50
CA GLU A 146 17.25 9.80 -20.89
C GLU A 146 17.80 10.34 -19.56
N THR A 147 18.32 9.46 -18.71
CA THR A 147 18.91 9.86 -17.42
C THR A 147 20.10 10.79 -17.61
N SER A 148 20.95 10.53 -18.61
CA SER A 148 22.06 11.41 -18.99
C SER A 148 21.57 12.81 -19.40
N GLU A 149 20.46 12.87 -20.14
CA GLU A 149 19.83 14.13 -20.53
C GLU A 149 19.20 14.89 -19.36
N GLN A 150 18.57 14.18 -18.43
CA GLN A 150 18.06 14.75 -17.18
C GLN A 150 19.20 15.36 -16.34
N ILE A 151 20.33 14.66 -16.19
CA ILE A 151 21.51 15.16 -15.47
C ILE A 151 22.05 16.43 -16.13
N ALA A 152 22.20 16.45 -17.45
CA ALA A 152 22.72 17.61 -18.16
C ALA A 152 21.78 18.83 -18.09
N SER A 153 20.48 18.61 -18.25
CA SER A 153 19.47 19.68 -18.23
C SER A 153 19.19 20.22 -16.83
N SER A 154 19.15 19.36 -15.81
CA SER A 154 18.75 19.74 -14.45
C SER A 154 19.93 20.15 -13.58
N LEU A 155 21.09 19.49 -13.76
CA LEU A 155 22.27 19.69 -12.91
C LEU A 155 23.40 20.44 -13.64
N GLY A 156 23.31 20.62 -14.96
CA GLY A 156 24.32 21.33 -15.74
C GLY A 156 25.63 20.57 -15.94
N LEU A 157 25.66 19.26 -15.69
CA LEU A 157 26.85 18.42 -15.90
C LEU A 157 26.94 18.00 -17.39
N ALA A 158 28.15 18.04 -17.96
CA ALA A 158 28.37 17.81 -19.38
C ALA A 158 28.12 16.33 -19.75
N LYS A 159 27.29 16.08 -20.78
CA LYS A 159 26.86 14.74 -21.22
C LYS A 159 28.05 13.82 -21.56
N GLU A 160 29.15 14.40 -22.03
CA GLU A 160 30.37 13.69 -22.44
C GLU A 160 31.10 13.05 -21.26
N LYS A 161 30.91 13.57 -20.04
CA LYS A 161 31.54 13.10 -18.80
C LYS A 161 30.67 12.12 -17.99
N HIS A 162 29.53 11.69 -18.54
CA HIS A 162 28.62 10.78 -17.84
C HIS A 162 29.08 9.33 -17.98
N MET A 163 29.50 8.72 -16.87
CA MET A 163 29.88 7.31 -16.82
C MET A 163 28.64 6.42 -16.75
N ARG A 164 28.64 5.31 -17.48
CA ARG A 164 27.55 4.32 -17.48
C ARG A 164 28.06 3.01 -16.88
N ILE A 165 27.49 2.62 -15.75
CA ILE A 165 27.98 1.47 -14.99
C ILE A 165 26.85 0.56 -14.51
N SER A 166 27.23 -0.67 -14.16
CA SER A 166 26.46 -1.51 -13.26
C SER A 166 27.32 -1.91 -12.09
N ALA A 167 27.06 -1.33 -10.91
CA ALA A 167 27.74 -1.72 -9.68
C ALA A 167 27.53 -3.22 -9.36
N LYS A 168 26.36 -3.76 -9.72
CA LYS A 168 25.99 -5.17 -9.48
C LYS A 168 26.79 -6.12 -10.36
N SER A 169 26.84 -5.91 -11.68
CA SER A 169 27.61 -6.80 -12.57
C SER A 169 29.10 -6.46 -12.62
N GLY A 170 29.48 -5.25 -12.20
CA GLY A 170 30.84 -4.71 -12.30
C GLY A 170 31.13 -4.03 -13.65
N LEU A 171 30.16 -3.98 -14.56
CA LEU A 171 30.32 -3.35 -15.89
C LEU A 171 30.66 -1.86 -15.75
N GLY A 172 31.77 -1.43 -16.34
CA GLY A 172 32.17 -0.01 -16.42
C GLY A 172 32.71 0.59 -15.13
N VAL A 173 32.85 -0.19 -14.05
CA VAL A 173 33.36 0.31 -12.75
C VAL A 173 34.87 0.57 -12.81
N ASP A 174 35.59 -0.13 -13.69
CA ASP A 174 37.01 0.14 -13.99
C ASP A 174 37.23 1.54 -14.56
N GLU A 175 36.29 2.02 -15.39
CA GLU A 175 36.31 3.39 -15.93
C GLU A 175 36.11 4.44 -14.83
N VAL A 176 35.33 4.13 -13.80
CA VAL A 176 35.12 5.03 -12.65
C VAL A 176 36.44 5.28 -11.92
N LEU A 177 37.23 4.24 -11.63
CA LEU A 177 38.55 4.39 -11.00
C LEU A 177 39.50 5.22 -11.86
N ARG A 178 39.46 5.03 -13.19
CA ARG A 178 40.27 5.79 -14.13
C ARG A 178 39.91 7.28 -14.12
N GLN A 179 38.61 7.61 -14.21
CA GLN A 179 38.15 8.99 -14.20
C GLN A 179 38.35 9.68 -12.84
N ILE A 180 38.24 8.96 -11.72
CA ILE A 180 38.59 9.49 -10.40
C ILE A 180 40.03 10.03 -10.39
N VAL A 181 40.98 9.30 -10.97
CA VAL A 181 42.39 9.74 -11.00
C VAL A 181 42.59 10.93 -11.96
N GLN A 182 41.92 10.91 -13.12
CA GLN A 182 42.11 11.88 -14.21
C GLN A 182 41.37 13.21 -14.00
N ASP A 183 40.10 13.17 -13.61
CA ASP A 183 39.21 14.34 -13.56
C ASP A 183 39.05 14.94 -12.15
N LEU A 184 39.24 14.17 -11.07
CA LEU A 184 39.20 14.75 -9.72
C LEU A 184 40.54 15.43 -9.39
N PRO A 185 40.51 16.63 -8.79
CA PRO A 185 41.72 17.28 -8.31
C PRO A 185 42.29 16.55 -7.09
N GLY A 186 43.60 16.66 -6.89
CA GLY A 186 44.22 16.32 -5.60
C GLY A 186 43.84 17.33 -4.51
N PRO A 187 44.24 17.08 -3.25
CA PRO A 187 43.95 17.96 -2.14
C PRO A 187 44.49 19.36 -2.37
N ARG A 188 43.64 20.37 -2.13
CA ARG A 188 44.01 21.77 -2.31
C ARG A 188 45.06 22.14 -1.27
N ALA A 189 46.17 22.70 -1.73
CA ALA A 189 47.20 23.25 -0.85
C ALA A 189 46.62 24.37 0.01
N TRP A 190 46.97 24.38 1.30
CA TRP A 190 46.50 25.42 2.23
C TRP A 190 47.10 26.81 1.90
N GLU A 191 46.28 27.87 1.97
CA GLU A 191 46.65 29.23 1.56
C GLU A 191 47.88 29.80 2.29
N SER A 192 48.12 29.36 3.53
CA SER A 192 49.26 29.79 4.36
C SER A 192 50.30 28.68 4.49
N GLN A 193 51.46 28.84 3.85
CA GLN A 193 52.61 27.92 3.96
C GLN A 193 53.39 28.07 5.29
N ASP A 194 52.69 28.13 6.42
CA ASP A 194 53.32 28.25 7.74
C ASP A 194 53.75 26.89 8.34
N GLY A 195 53.48 25.79 7.62
CA GLY A 195 53.81 24.42 8.01
C GLY A 195 53.13 23.95 9.30
N ARG A 196 52.07 24.65 9.74
CA ARG A 196 51.38 24.33 11.00
C ARG A 196 50.28 23.30 10.78
N LEU A 197 50.18 22.36 11.71
CA LEU A 197 49.12 21.36 11.73
C LEU A 197 47.74 22.03 11.74
N ARG A 198 46.93 21.68 10.73
CA ARG A 198 45.50 21.96 10.64
C ARG A 198 44.79 20.69 10.23
N GLY A 199 44.21 20.00 11.20
CA GLY A 199 43.31 18.88 10.95
C GLY A 199 41.86 19.34 11.05
N LEU A 200 41.04 19.10 10.03
CA LEU A 200 39.59 19.17 10.15
C LEU A 200 39.08 17.83 10.57
N ILE A 201 38.12 17.85 11.46
CA ILE A 201 37.44 16.63 11.79
C ILE A 201 36.05 16.61 11.18
N PHE A 202 35.70 15.47 10.60
CA PHE A 202 34.36 15.18 10.13
C PHE A 202 33.59 14.06 10.88
N ASP A 203 34.21 13.07 11.56
CA ASP A 203 33.44 11.99 12.24
C ASP A 203 34.10 11.34 13.49
N THR A 204 33.31 10.57 14.27
CA THR A 204 33.75 9.82 15.47
C THR A 204 33.08 8.51 15.81
N TYR A 205 33.80 7.62 16.50
CA TYR A 205 33.24 6.45 17.21
C TYR A 205 33.97 6.14 18.54
N TYR A 206 33.33 5.38 19.41
CA TYR A 206 33.95 4.93 20.66
C TYR A 206 34.49 3.51 20.51
N ASP A 207 35.75 3.33 20.92
CA ASP A 207 36.42 2.04 21.06
C ASP A 207 36.59 1.72 22.55
N HIS A 208 36.32 0.47 22.93
CA HIS A 208 36.34 0.05 24.34
C HIS A 208 37.73 0.10 24.98
N TYR A 209 38.80 -0.02 24.19
CA TYR A 209 40.19 -0.07 24.66
C TYR A 209 40.91 1.25 24.43
N ARG A 210 40.67 1.88 23.28
CA ARG A 210 41.34 3.11 22.86
C ARG A 210 40.58 4.38 23.24
N GLY A 211 39.33 4.24 23.70
CA GLY A 211 38.45 5.36 23.98
C GLY A 211 37.91 5.97 22.70
N VAL A 212 37.78 7.29 22.64
CA VAL A 212 37.22 7.97 21.47
C VAL A 212 38.24 7.94 20.32
N VAL A 213 37.95 7.16 19.28
CA VAL A 213 38.68 7.11 18.01
C VAL A 213 37.85 7.84 16.98
N SER A 214 38.46 8.58 16.11
CA SER A 214 37.74 9.62 15.37
C SER A 214 38.10 9.63 13.89
N LEU A 215 37.83 10.69 13.09
CA LEU A 215 38.14 10.79 11.64
C LEU A 215 38.46 12.26 11.23
N VAL A 216 39.75 12.57 11.02
CA VAL A 216 40.40 13.84 10.58
C VAL A 216 40.80 13.80 9.11
N ARG A 217 40.76 14.95 8.46
CA ARG A 217 41.49 15.29 7.24
C ARG A 217 42.57 16.32 7.55
N ILE A 218 43.81 16.05 7.16
CA ILE A 218 44.93 16.99 7.33
C ILE A 218 44.94 17.99 6.17
N PHE A 219 44.69 19.26 6.45
CA PHE A 219 44.78 20.35 5.46
C PHE A 219 46.19 20.94 5.38
N SER A 220 46.96 20.89 6.46
CA SER A 220 48.34 21.41 6.50
C SER A 220 49.09 20.78 7.66
N GLY A 221 50.41 20.62 7.51
CA GLY A 221 51.30 20.02 8.51
C GLY A 221 51.25 18.48 8.53
N SER A 222 51.78 17.89 9.60
CA SER A 222 51.79 16.44 9.81
C SER A 222 51.42 16.07 11.25
N LEU A 223 50.96 14.83 11.43
CA LEU A 223 50.54 14.28 12.72
C LEU A 223 51.21 12.92 12.94
N LYS A 224 51.90 12.76 14.07
CA LYS A 224 52.56 11.49 14.45
C LYS A 224 52.22 11.08 15.88
N LYS A 225 52.53 9.81 16.18
CA LYS A 225 52.45 9.27 17.53
C LYS A 225 53.33 10.06 18.51
N GLY A 226 52.76 10.40 19.67
CA GLY A 226 53.40 11.18 20.74
C GLY A 226 53.26 12.69 20.61
N ASP A 227 52.66 13.19 19.53
CA ASP A 227 52.40 14.63 19.39
C ASP A 227 51.39 15.12 20.43
N LYS A 228 51.60 16.34 20.94
CA LYS A 228 50.67 17.03 21.83
C LYS A 228 49.84 18.01 21.01
N VAL A 229 48.56 17.71 20.87
CA VAL A 229 47.63 18.49 20.07
C VAL A 229 46.64 19.25 20.94
N LYS A 230 46.12 20.36 20.42
CA LYS A 230 45.06 21.16 21.03
C LYS A 230 43.87 21.23 20.10
N PHE A 231 42.70 21.03 20.71
CA PHE A 231 41.38 21.19 20.11
C PHE A 231 40.95 22.64 20.35
N LEU A 232 40.77 23.44 19.29
CA LEU A 232 40.56 24.88 19.38
C LEU A 232 39.20 25.31 19.95
N GLN A 233 38.10 24.66 19.55
CA GLN A 233 36.76 24.86 20.07
C GLN A 233 36.59 24.27 21.48
N ALA A 234 37.14 23.08 21.74
CA ALA A 234 37.02 22.44 23.05
C ALA A 234 38.00 23.01 24.09
N ASP A 235 39.01 23.76 23.65
CA ASP A 235 40.12 24.29 24.46
C ASP A 235 40.84 23.22 25.31
N ARG A 236 40.95 22.00 24.80
CA ARG A 236 41.56 20.85 25.49
C ARG A 236 42.81 20.34 24.77
N LYS A 237 43.77 19.85 25.55
CA LYS A 237 45.03 19.28 25.07
C LYS A 237 45.04 17.77 25.24
N TYR A 238 45.54 17.06 24.24
CA TYR A 238 45.62 15.61 24.20
C TYR A 238 46.97 15.16 23.64
N GLU A 239 47.35 13.92 23.95
CA GLU A 239 48.53 13.26 23.39
C GLU A 239 48.09 12.17 22.42
N ILE A 240 48.71 12.13 21.24
CA ILE A 240 48.39 11.15 20.19
C ILE A 240 49.00 9.79 20.54
N LEU A 241 48.14 8.79 20.79
CA LEU A 241 48.58 7.43 21.10
C LEU A 241 48.98 6.64 19.85
N GLU A 242 48.25 6.84 18.75
CA GLU A 242 48.37 6.08 17.51
C GLU A 242 47.73 6.88 16.36
N VAL A 243 48.22 6.68 15.14
CA VAL A 243 47.64 7.21 13.90
C VAL A 243 47.56 6.07 12.88
N GLY A 244 46.58 6.09 11.97
CA GLY A 244 46.32 4.97 11.06
C GLY A 244 45.37 5.30 9.92
N ILE A 245 45.34 4.47 8.88
CA ILE A 245 44.37 4.56 7.76
C ILE A 245 43.42 3.37 7.78
N GLN A 246 42.27 3.49 7.11
CA GLN A 246 41.25 2.43 7.00
C GLN A 246 41.41 1.69 5.67
N ASN A 247 42.10 0.56 5.60
CA ASN A 247 42.37 -0.15 4.34
C ASN A 247 42.24 -1.68 4.47
N PRO A 248 41.04 -2.25 4.28
CA PRO A 248 39.73 -1.68 4.62
C PRO A 248 39.45 -1.72 6.14
N GLU A 249 40.29 -2.46 6.87
CA GLU A 249 40.39 -2.43 8.33
C GLU A 249 41.47 -1.44 8.77
N GLU A 250 41.55 -1.17 10.06
CA GLU A 250 42.50 -0.20 10.61
C GLU A 250 43.94 -0.68 10.49
N VAL A 251 44.77 0.12 9.80
CA VAL A 251 46.21 -0.12 9.65
C VAL A 251 46.97 1.03 10.32
N PRO A 252 47.77 0.76 11.38
CA PRO A 252 48.61 1.78 12.00
C PRO A 252 49.67 2.30 11.01
N VAL A 253 49.93 3.59 11.05
CA VAL A 253 50.99 4.26 10.29
C VAL A 253 51.84 5.12 11.23
N ASP A 254 53.07 5.44 10.83
CA ASP A 254 53.97 6.21 11.70
C ASP A 254 53.62 7.71 11.73
N GLU A 255 53.21 8.25 10.58
CA GLU A 255 52.93 9.68 10.38
C GLU A 255 51.88 9.88 9.27
N LEU A 256 51.07 10.92 9.46
CA LEU A 256 50.06 11.39 8.50
C LEU A 256 50.47 12.75 7.92
N TYR A 257 50.26 12.90 6.62
CA TYR A 257 50.68 14.07 5.85
C TYR A 257 49.48 14.84 5.27
N GLU A 258 49.76 16.02 4.71
CA GLU A 258 48.77 16.87 4.04
C GLU A 258 47.94 16.10 3.00
N GLY A 259 46.62 16.29 3.06
CA GLY A 259 45.64 15.63 2.20
C GLY A 259 45.19 14.24 2.68
N GLN A 260 45.87 13.64 3.67
CA GLN A 260 45.52 12.31 4.18
C GLN A 260 44.40 12.35 5.21
N ILE A 261 43.64 11.26 5.28
CA ILE A 261 42.47 11.10 6.16
C ILE A 261 42.75 10.02 7.21
N SER A 262 42.54 10.32 8.49
CA SER A 262 42.79 9.47 9.67
C SER A 262 42.21 10.10 10.93
N ALA A 263 42.01 9.40 12.04
CA ALA A 263 41.20 9.80 13.19
C ALA A 263 41.41 11.13 13.98
N PHE A 264 40.36 11.89 14.44
CA PHE A 264 40.08 12.90 15.60
C PHE A 264 38.69 13.66 15.46
N ILE A 265 37.99 14.32 16.48
CA ILE A 265 36.61 15.07 16.57
C ILE A 265 36.51 16.60 16.24
N GLY A 266 35.50 17.00 15.42
CA GLY A 266 34.76 18.25 15.17
C GLY A 266 35.43 19.63 15.20
N ASP A 267 36.70 19.66 15.52
CA ASP A 267 37.46 20.83 15.87
C ASP A 267 38.58 21.01 14.86
N THR A 268 39.17 22.20 14.83
CA THR A 268 40.46 22.35 14.16
C THR A 268 41.54 21.90 15.13
N VAL A 269 42.25 20.85 14.76
CA VAL A 269 43.39 20.36 15.53
C VAL A 269 44.64 21.08 15.09
N CYS A 270 45.37 21.62 16.06
CA CYS A 270 46.69 22.19 15.85
C CYS A 270 47.67 21.70 16.94
N MET A 271 48.96 21.97 16.74
CA MET A 271 49.96 21.67 17.77
C MET A 271 49.68 22.49 19.04
N ALA A 272 49.85 21.88 20.21
CA ALA A 272 49.44 22.48 21.49
C ALA A 272 50.21 23.74 21.90
N ASP A 273 51.35 24.00 21.26
CA ASP A 273 52.25 25.14 21.43
C ASP A 273 51.98 26.28 20.42
N LYS A 274 51.20 26.03 19.36
CA LYS A 274 51.02 26.98 18.24
C LYS A 274 49.53 27.09 17.85
N LEU A 275 48.88 28.17 18.29
CA LEU A 275 47.51 28.50 17.89
C LEU A 275 47.45 28.89 16.40
N VAL A 276 46.41 28.44 15.70
CA VAL A 276 46.09 28.75 14.30
C VAL A 276 44.67 29.28 14.20
N MET A 277 44.33 29.96 13.10
CA MET A 277 42.94 30.29 12.82
C MET A 277 42.13 29.00 12.62
N PRO A 278 40.96 28.87 13.26
CA PRO A 278 40.11 27.70 13.11
C PRO A 278 39.59 27.62 11.67
N LEU A 279 39.47 26.40 11.16
CA LEU A 279 38.76 26.11 9.91
C LEU A 279 37.29 26.51 10.05
N PRO A 280 36.59 26.82 8.93
CA PRO A 280 35.15 27.08 8.96
C PRO A 280 34.43 25.92 9.65
N GLY A 281 33.93 26.17 10.85
CA GLY A 281 33.28 25.15 11.67
C GLY A 281 31.89 24.83 11.13
N PHE A 282 31.41 23.63 11.43
CA PHE A 282 30.05 23.22 11.10
C PHE A 282 29.03 23.95 11.99
N LYS A 283 27.87 24.30 11.42
CA LYS A 283 26.75 24.86 12.20
C LYS A 283 26.21 23.78 13.15
N PRO A 284 25.97 24.10 14.43
CA PRO A 284 25.35 23.15 15.35
C PRO A 284 23.95 22.78 14.86
N MET A 285 23.65 21.49 14.81
CA MET A 285 22.34 20.99 14.42
C MET A 285 21.29 21.30 15.48
N LYS A 286 20.06 21.57 15.05
CA LYS A 286 18.90 21.71 15.95
C LYS A 286 18.03 20.47 15.82
N ALA A 287 17.64 19.90 16.96
CA ALA A 287 16.67 18.81 16.98
C ALA A 287 15.29 19.32 16.51
N MET A 288 14.74 18.66 15.51
CA MET A 288 13.48 19.02 14.86
C MET A 288 12.31 18.19 15.37
N VAL A 289 12.57 16.97 15.84
CA VAL A 289 11.57 16.00 16.30
C VAL A 289 11.88 15.56 17.72
N TYR A 290 10.91 15.60 18.62
CA TYR A 290 11.05 15.18 20.00
C TYR A 290 10.09 14.07 20.36
N ALA A 291 10.55 13.06 21.11
CA ALA A 291 9.72 12.01 21.65
C ALA A 291 10.16 11.64 23.07
N GLY A 292 9.21 11.25 23.92
CA GLY A 292 9.49 10.64 25.21
C GLY A 292 9.82 9.16 25.03
N VAL A 293 10.89 8.70 25.66
CA VAL A 293 11.41 7.33 25.65
C VAL A 293 11.43 6.83 27.08
N PHE A 294 10.60 5.84 27.37
CA PHE A 294 10.42 5.28 28.70
C PHE A 294 10.78 3.79 28.69
N PRO A 295 11.34 3.23 29.77
CA PRO A 295 11.58 1.80 29.85
C PRO A 295 10.23 1.06 29.97
N MET A 296 10.16 -0.17 29.44
CA MET A 296 8.98 -1.03 29.63
C MET A 296 8.77 -1.42 31.10
N ASP A 297 9.86 -1.61 31.84
CA ASP A 297 9.86 -1.83 33.28
C ASP A 297 10.56 -0.66 33.98
N THR A 298 9.94 -0.12 35.02
CA THR A 298 10.52 0.94 35.86
C THR A 298 11.89 0.57 36.46
N ALA A 299 12.17 -0.73 36.68
CA ALA A 299 13.46 -1.20 37.18
C ALA A 299 14.60 -1.01 36.16
N ASP A 300 14.28 -0.96 34.87
CA ASP A 300 15.28 -0.83 33.79
C ASP A 300 15.69 0.62 33.52
N PHE A 301 15.19 1.60 34.27
CA PHE A 301 15.52 3.02 34.05
C PHE A 301 17.02 3.29 34.08
N SER A 302 17.76 2.72 35.03
CA SER A 302 19.22 2.90 35.11
C SER A 302 19.96 2.25 33.92
N LYS A 303 19.46 1.11 33.44
CA LYS A 303 20.01 0.43 32.26
C LYS A 303 19.74 1.25 31.01
N LEU A 304 18.54 1.81 30.88
CA LEU A 304 18.17 2.69 29.78
C LEU A 304 19.00 3.98 29.78
N GLU A 305 19.23 4.57 30.95
CA GLU A 305 20.09 5.74 31.11
C GLU A 305 21.50 5.46 30.58
N GLU A 306 22.12 4.38 31.04
CA GLU A 306 23.44 3.97 30.59
C GLU A 306 23.49 3.65 29.09
N ALA A 307 22.45 2.99 28.56
CA ALA A 307 22.33 2.69 27.14
C ALA A 307 22.22 3.97 26.30
N ILE A 308 21.40 4.94 26.71
CA ILE A 308 21.25 6.23 26.02
C ILE A 308 22.57 7.00 26.09
N GLU A 309 23.24 7.08 27.25
CA GLU A 309 24.52 7.77 27.38
C GLU A 309 25.60 7.16 26.46
N ARG A 310 25.71 5.83 26.43
CA ARG A 310 26.65 5.11 25.57
C ARG A 310 26.32 5.24 24.08
N LEU A 311 25.04 5.13 23.71
CA LEU A 311 24.64 5.29 22.31
C LEU A 311 24.83 6.73 21.84
N THR A 312 24.52 7.72 22.69
CA THR A 312 24.77 9.14 22.42
C THR A 312 26.27 9.45 22.33
N LEU A 313 27.15 8.65 22.93
CA LEU A 313 28.61 8.74 22.73
C LEU A 313 29.04 8.22 21.35
N ASN A 314 28.39 7.18 20.84
CA ASN A 314 28.68 6.55 19.55
C ASN A 314 28.10 7.31 18.35
N ASP A 315 26.95 7.96 18.54
CA ASP A 315 26.30 8.86 17.60
C ASP A 315 26.75 10.32 17.81
N ARG A 316 27.94 10.57 18.40
CA ARG A 316 28.53 11.92 18.44
C ARG A 316 29.03 12.31 17.07
N SER A 317 28.08 12.66 16.23
CA SER A 317 28.24 13.48 15.05
C SER A 317 28.28 14.96 15.48
N GLY A 318 29.05 15.31 16.53
CA GLY A 318 29.17 16.70 17.01
C GLY A 318 28.13 17.12 18.06
N GLY A 319 28.03 16.38 19.18
CA GLY A 319 27.52 16.90 20.47
C GLY A 319 26.04 17.29 20.58
N ILE A 320 25.23 17.24 19.52
CA ILE A 320 23.86 17.79 19.52
C ILE A 320 22.85 16.91 18.73
N ASP A 321 23.23 15.75 18.19
CA ASP A 321 22.31 14.98 17.32
C ASP A 321 21.11 14.38 18.05
N VAL A 322 21.31 14.00 19.32
CA VAL A 322 20.24 13.58 20.22
C VAL A 322 20.28 14.42 21.49
N THR A 323 19.32 15.33 21.65
CA THR A 323 19.16 16.08 22.90
C THR A 323 18.52 15.19 23.95
N VAL A 324 19.19 14.98 25.07
CA VAL A 324 18.72 14.11 26.16
C VAL A 324 18.29 14.97 27.34
N GLN A 325 17.03 14.86 27.74
CA GLN A 325 16.52 15.47 28.97
C GLN A 325 15.76 14.42 29.78
N ARG A 326 15.93 14.37 31.10
CA ARG A 326 15.14 13.47 31.94
C ARG A 326 13.69 13.96 31.99
N GLU A 327 12.75 13.04 31.85
CA GLU A 327 11.32 13.31 31.88
C GLU A 327 10.62 12.38 32.88
N SER A 328 9.59 12.86 33.56
CA SER A 328 8.73 12.04 34.42
C SER A 328 7.29 12.12 33.94
N SER A 329 6.66 10.97 33.71
CA SER A 329 5.24 10.85 33.41
C SER A 329 4.49 10.23 34.60
N ALA A 330 3.28 10.71 34.88
CA ALA A 330 2.43 10.08 35.89
C ALA A 330 2.00 8.66 35.49
N ALA A 331 1.95 8.35 34.18
CA ALA A 331 1.53 7.06 33.66
C ALA A 331 2.70 6.09 33.40
N LEU A 332 3.83 6.60 32.90
CA LEU A 332 4.98 5.79 32.47
C LEU A 332 6.19 5.88 33.42
N ALA A 333 6.06 6.58 34.54
CA ALA A 333 7.14 6.85 35.50
C ALA A 333 8.32 7.61 34.86
N GLN A 334 9.56 7.29 35.25
CA GLN A 334 10.76 8.00 34.79
C GLN A 334 11.19 7.53 33.40
N GLY A 335 11.59 8.49 32.56
CA GLY A 335 12.13 8.25 31.23
C GLY A 335 12.94 9.44 30.74
N PHE A 336 13.07 9.55 29.42
CA PHE A 336 13.88 10.55 28.76
C PHE A 336 13.11 11.21 27.63
N ARG A 337 13.15 12.54 27.57
CA ARG A 337 12.79 13.30 26.41
C ARG A 337 14.00 13.37 25.47
N LEU A 338 13.87 12.72 24.32
CA LEU A 338 14.90 12.70 23.29
C LEU A 338 14.48 13.59 22.12
N GLY A 339 15.39 14.44 21.65
CA GLY A 339 15.21 15.23 20.43
C GLY A 339 16.13 14.78 19.32
N PHE A 340 15.59 14.49 18.15
CA PHE A 340 16.20 13.92 16.96
C PHE A 340 16.15 14.89 15.77
N LEU A 341 16.96 14.59 14.75
CA LEU A 341 16.96 15.32 13.47
C LEU A 341 15.70 15.06 12.63
N GLY A 342 15.10 13.88 12.76
CA GLY A 342 13.91 13.47 12.02
C GLY A 342 13.34 12.14 12.52
N THR A 343 12.28 11.66 11.87
CA THR A 343 11.57 10.44 12.28
C THR A 343 12.36 9.17 12.00
N LEU A 344 13.12 9.12 10.89
CA LEU A 344 13.96 7.95 10.59
C LEU A 344 15.10 7.87 11.60
N HIS A 345 15.71 9.01 11.96
CA HIS A 345 16.75 9.03 13.00
C HIS A 345 16.21 8.51 14.33
N MET A 346 15.01 8.94 14.76
CA MET A 346 14.35 8.38 15.96
C MET A 346 14.16 6.86 15.89
N ASP A 347 13.68 6.34 14.75
CA ASP A 347 13.42 4.91 14.57
C ASP A 347 14.71 4.07 14.54
N VAL A 348 15.78 4.59 13.92
CA VAL A 348 17.09 3.96 13.93
C VAL A 348 17.67 3.95 15.34
N PHE A 349 17.63 5.08 16.05
CA PHE A 349 18.10 5.18 17.43
C PHE A 349 17.38 4.20 18.35
N ARG A 350 16.04 4.09 18.22
CA ARG A 350 15.24 3.08 18.93
C ARG A 350 15.72 1.67 18.63
N GLN A 351 15.84 1.32 17.35
CA GLN A 351 16.23 -0.03 16.94
C GLN A 351 17.62 -0.37 17.49
N ARG A 352 18.55 0.58 17.51
CA ARG A 352 19.88 0.40 18.10
C ARG A 352 19.83 0.19 19.62
N LEU A 353 18.96 0.88 20.35
CA LEU A 353 18.75 0.60 21.79
C LEU A 353 18.24 -0.83 22.04
N GLU A 354 17.34 -1.32 21.18
CA GLU A 354 16.79 -2.67 21.26
C GLU A 354 17.85 -3.73 20.87
N ASP A 355 18.56 -3.53 19.75
CA ASP A 355 19.53 -4.49 19.20
C ASP A 355 20.87 -4.51 19.97
N GLU A 356 21.46 -3.34 20.27
CA GLU A 356 22.81 -3.25 20.87
C GLU A 356 22.79 -3.39 22.40
N TYR A 357 21.75 -2.88 23.05
CA TYR A 357 21.67 -2.82 24.51
C TYR A 357 20.53 -3.67 25.11
N SER A 358 19.76 -4.38 24.27
CA SER A 358 18.61 -5.20 24.71
C SER A 358 17.68 -4.42 25.65
N SER A 359 17.43 -3.16 25.31
CA SER A 359 16.59 -2.25 26.10
C SER A 359 15.28 -2.05 25.38
N ASN A 360 14.22 -2.68 25.89
CA ASN A 360 12.87 -2.52 25.34
C ASN A 360 12.29 -1.19 25.82
N VAL A 361 12.00 -0.30 24.88
CA VAL A 361 11.54 1.06 25.18
C VAL A 361 10.14 1.35 24.62
N ILE A 362 9.41 2.16 25.36
CA ILE A 362 8.15 2.79 24.96
C ILE A 362 8.49 4.18 24.42
N ILE A 363 8.13 4.46 23.17
CA ILE A 363 8.27 5.79 22.57
C ILE A 363 6.90 6.43 22.43
N THR A 364 6.75 7.66 22.92
CA THR A 364 5.51 8.44 22.78
C THR A 364 5.32 8.95 21.35
N ALA A 365 4.19 9.59 21.09
CA ALA A 365 4.01 10.34 19.85
C ALA A 365 5.16 11.34 19.63
N PRO A 366 5.79 11.37 18.44
CA PRO A 366 6.75 12.41 18.11
C PRO A 366 6.04 13.77 18.02
N THR A 367 6.78 14.82 18.36
CA THR A 367 6.31 16.20 18.46
C THR A 367 7.38 17.14 17.92
N VAL A 368 7.02 18.39 17.69
CA VAL A 368 7.95 19.43 17.22
C VAL A 368 8.06 20.54 18.28
N PRO A 369 9.16 21.31 18.31
CA PRO A 369 9.26 22.46 19.21
C PRO A 369 8.31 23.57 18.76
N TYR A 370 7.28 23.87 19.56
CA TYR A 370 6.35 24.98 19.31
C TYR A 370 6.84 26.25 19.97
N LYS A 371 6.69 27.39 19.31
CA LYS A 371 7.07 28.69 19.87
C LYS A 371 5.83 29.38 20.43
N VAL A 372 5.80 29.61 21.74
CA VAL A 372 4.71 30.30 22.42
C VAL A 372 5.15 31.70 22.80
N VAL A 373 4.36 32.71 22.41
CA VAL A 373 4.61 34.11 22.73
C VAL A 373 3.61 34.57 23.79
N PHE A 374 4.12 35.02 24.94
CA PHE A 374 3.31 35.48 26.08
C PHE A 374 3.08 37.00 26.05
N ARG A 375 2.04 37.49 26.74
CA ARG A 375 1.81 38.94 26.94
C ARG A 375 2.95 39.48 27.82
N GLY A 376 3.84 40.24 27.19
CA GLY A 376 5.11 40.67 27.78
C GLY A 376 6.29 40.52 26.81
N GLY A 377 6.10 39.83 25.68
CA GLY A 377 7.12 39.65 24.64
C GLY A 377 8.11 38.53 24.94
N THR A 378 7.95 37.80 26.04
CA THR A 378 8.73 36.60 26.34
C THR A 378 8.31 35.45 25.42
N GLU A 379 9.30 34.84 24.77
CA GLU A 379 9.11 33.70 23.87
C GLU A 379 9.64 32.43 24.55
N GLN A 380 8.88 31.34 24.48
CA GLN A 380 9.28 30.03 25.02
C GLN A 380 9.08 28.95 23.98
N PHE A 381 10.08 28.07 23.83
CA PHE A 381 9.96 26.87 23.00
C PHE A 381 9.46 25.71 23.86
N ILE A 382 8.34 25.13 23.46
CA ILE A 382 7.66 24.04 24.16
C ILE A 382 7.65 22.82 23.24
N SER A 383 8.40 21.79 23.62
CA SER A 383 8.39 20.50 22.93
C SER A 383 7.44 19.51 23.60
N ASN A 384 7.34 19.52 24.94
CA ASN A 384 6.46 18.61 25.69
C ASN A 384 4.99 19.06 25.63
N PRO A 385 4.05 18.20 25.17
CA PRO A 385 2.62 18.49 25.24
C PRO A 385 2.10 18.84 26.64
N SER A 386 2.71 18.30 27.69
CA SER A 386 2.30 18.55 29.08
C SER A 386 2.52 20.00 29.49
N ASP A 387 3.63 20.59 29.05
CA ASP A 387 4.03 21.97 29.35
C ASP A 387 3.29 22.99 28.47
N PHE A 388 2.54 22.53 27.46
CA PHE A 388 1.79 23.40 26.57
C PHE A 388 0.66 24.11 27.33
N PRO A 389 0.56 25.45 27.25
CA PRO A 389 -0.41 26.22 28.02
C PRO A 389 -1.84 25.89 27.59
N GLU A 390 -2.73 25.70 28.56
CA GLU A 390 -4.14 25.45 28.27
C GLU A 390 -4.90 26.77 28.09
N VAL A 391 -5.78 26.82 27.09
CA VAL A 391 -6.59 28.01 26.76
C VAL A 391 -7.51 28.43 27.92
N ALA A 392 -7.75 27.53 28.88
CA ALA A 392 -8.58 27.76 30.06
C ALA A 392 -7.82 28.41 31.23
N ASP A 393 -6.48 28.42 31.20
CA ASP A 393 -5.68 29.05 32.25
C ASP A 393 -5.66 30.57 32.02
N GLY A 394 -6.55 31.28 32.71
CA GLY A 394 -6.61 32.75 32.69
C GLY A 394 -5.30 33.45 33.09
N HIS A 395 -4.32 32.71 33.62
CA HIS A 395 -2.98 33.15 33.97
C HIS A 395 -1.97 33.08 32.81
N ALA A 396 -2.18 32.21 31.81
CA ALA A 396 -1.15 31.91 30.81
C ALA A 396 -0.93 33.03 29.78
N GLN A 397 -1.81 34.03 29.70
CA GLN A 397 -1.68 35.22 28.84
C GLN A 397 -1.01 34.99 27.46
N VAL A 398 -1.36 33.91 26.75
CA VAL A 398 -0.74 33.57 25.46
C VAL A 398 -1.26 34.54 24.39
N VAL A 399 -0.35 35.16 23.63
CA VAL A 399 -0.66 36.08 22.53
C VAL A 399 -0.86 35.29 21.23
N ARG A 400 0.14 34.47 20.89
CA ARG A 400 0.10 33.60 19.71
C ARG A 400 1.00 32.38 19.91
N VAL A 401 0.63 31.31 19.22
CA VAL A 401 1.43 30.10 19.11
C VAL A 401 1.89 30.00 17.67
N GLU A 402 3.17 29.71 17.48
CA GLU A 402 3.80 29.51 16.20
C GLU A 402 4.32 28.07 16.11
N GLU A 403 4.19 27.46 14.94
CA GLU A 403 4.69 26.12 14.65
C GLU A 403 5.82 26.18 13.60
N PRO A 404 6.78 25.24 13.64
CA PRO A 404 7.86 25.21 12.67
C PRO A 404 7.31 24.79 11.29
N MET A 405 7.69 25.55 10.26
CA MET A 405 7.37 25.26 8.87
C MET A 405 8.60 24.72 8.15
N VAL A 406 8.38 24.01 7.04
CA VAL A 406 9.45 23.52 6.16
C VAL A 406 9.11 23.76 4.71
N ASN A 407 10.14 24.06 3.92
CA ASN A 407 10.05 24.09 2.47
C ASN A 407 10.22 22.67 1.94
N ALA A 408 9.10 22.02 1.67
CA ALA A 408 9.06 20.69 1.10
C ALA A 408 9.20 20.72 -0.43
N THR A 409 10.03 19.84 -0.96
CA THR A 409 10.19 19.58 -2.39
C THR A 409 9.76 18.15 -2.69
N ILE A 410 8.72 17.98 -3.50
CA ILE A 410 8.17 16.68 -3.91
C ILE A 410 8.40 16.49 -5.41
N PHE A 411 8.98 15.36 -5.78
CA PHE A 411 9.11 14.91 -7.16
C PHE A 411 8.15 13.77 -7.40
N VAL A 412 7.27 13.88 -8.40
CA VAL A 412 6.24 12.86 -8.64
C VAL A 412 5.86 12.75 -10.12
N PRO A 413 5.54 11.55 -10.65
CA PRO A 413 4.77 11.43 -11.89
C PRO A 413 3.33 11.95 -11.66
N ILE A 414 2.88 12.91 -12.47
CA ILE A 414 1.68 13.77 -12.31
C ILE A 414 0.45 13.11 -11.60
N GLY A 415 -0.18 13.78 -10.61
CA GLY A 415 -1.46 13.35 -10.01
C GLY A 415 -1.69 13.74 -8.52
N ASP A 416 -2.31 12.82 -7.75
CA ASP A 416 -2.91 12.88 -6.39
C ASP A 416 -2.14 13.59 -5.24
N MET A 417 -0.95 14.14 -5.48
CA MET A 417 -0.11 14.74 -4.43
C MET A 417 -0.62 16.10 -3.94
N MET A 418 -1.35 16.84 -4.77
CA MET A 418 -1.87 18.15 -4.39
C MET A 418 -2.92 18.02 -3.27
N ASP A 419 -3.83 17.05 -3.39
CA ASP A 419 -4.84 16.75 -2.36
C ASP A 419 -4.19 16.29 -1.06
N LEU A 420 -3.13 15.49 -1.16
CA LEU A 420 -2.34 15.08 -0.01
C LEU A 420 -1.69 16.30 0.68
N CYS A 421 -0.98 17.15 -0.06
CA CYS A 421 -0.36 18.34 0.51
C CYS A 421 -1.40 19.27 1.13
N ALA A 422 -2.57 19.43 0.50
CA ALA A 422 -3.68 20.22 1.05
C ALA A 422 -4.24 19.63 2.35
N LYS A 423 -4.41 18.30 2.43
CA LYS A 423 -4.85 17.58 3.66
C LYS A 423 -3.92 17.83 4.84
N TYR A 424 -2.62 18.04 4.57
CA TYR A 424 -1.60 18.35 5.57
C TYR A 424 -1.26 19.84 5.68
N ARG A 425 -2.18 20.73 5.25
CA ARG A 425 -2.07 22.20 5.39
C ARG A 425 -0.90 22.81 4.61
N GLY A 426 -0.50 22.17 3.51
CA GLY A 426 0.54 22.66 2.62
C GLY A 426 0.09 23.85 1.78
N THR A 427 0.92 24.88 1.72
CA THR A 427 0.75 26.01 0.80
C THR A 427 1.68 25.84 -0.39
N GLN A 428 1.12 25.71 -1.59
CA GLN A 428 1.90 25.54 -2.81
C GLN A 428 2.70 26.82 -3.12
N GLN A 429 4.00 26.68 -3.33
CA GLN A 429 4.93 27.75 -3.71
C GLN A 429 5.26 27.68 -5.20
N GLU A 430 5.66 26.49 -5.69
CA GLU A 430 6.08 26.30 -7.08
C GLU A 430 5.49 24.99 -7.65
N TYR A 431 5.17 25.00 -8.93
CA TYR A 431 4.80 23.82 -9.72
C TYR A 431 5.52 23.88 -11.06
N ARG A 432 6.41 22.92 -11.31
CA ARG A 432 7.17 22.83 -12.55
C ARG A 432 7.07 21.42 -13.12
N ILE A 433 6.61 21.29 -14.37
CA ILE A 433 6.64 20.02 -15.10
C ILE A 433 8.01 19.90 -15.78
N LEU A 434 8.65 18.75 -15.64
CA LEU A 434 9.86 18.39 -16.37
C LEU A 434 9.45 17.89 -17.76
N GLU A 435 9.67 18.72 -18.77
CA GLU A 435 9.17 18.54 -20.15
C GLU A 435 9.59 17.20 -20.79
N THR A 436 10.74 16.65 -20.39
CA THR A 436 11.31 15.44 -21.00
C THR A 436 10.75 14.14 -20.40
N THR A 437 10.22 14.15 -19.18
CA THR A 437 10.03 12.91 -18.38
C THR A 437 8.60 12.71 -17.86
N GLY A 438 7.69 13.66 -18.10
CA GLY A 438 6.31 13.59 -17.59
C GLY A 438 6.20 13.65 -16.07
N ARG A 439 7.22 14.18 -15.38
CA ARG A 439 7.27 14.33 -13.91
C ARG A 439 7.04 15.78 -13.52
N ALA A 440 6.53 16.00 -12.32
CA ALA A 440 6.36 17.32 -11.73
C ALA A 440 7.24 17.48 -10.48
N VAL A 441 7.81 18.67 -10.36
CA VAL A 441 8.44 19.19 -9.15
C VAL A 441 7.43 20.11 -8.46
N LEU A 442 7.09 19.78 -7.22
CA LEU A 442 6.17 20.53 -6.39
C LEU A 442 6.95 21.11 -5.21
N ARG A 443 6.90 22.43 -5.03
CA ARG A 443 7.42 23.06 -3.81
C ARG A 443 6.27 23.54 -2.96
N TYR A 444 6.27 23.13 -1.69
CA TYR A 444 5.21 23.42 -0.74
C TYR A 444 5.81 23.93 0.57
N LEU A 445 5.16 24.90 1.19
CA LEU A 445 5.41 25.25 2.58
C LEU A 445 4.48 24.40 3.45
N LEU A 446 5.04 23.49 4.25
CA LEU A 446 4.30 22.52 5.07
C LEU A 446 4.65 22.68 6.56
N PRO A 447 3.69 22.52 7.49
CA PRO A 447 3.99 22.44 8.91
C PRO A 447 4.74 21.14 9.26
N LEU A 448 5.86 21.25 9.98
CA LEU A 448 6.66 20.07 10.34
C LEU A 448 5.86 19.07 11.20
N SER A 449 4.96 19.55 12.07
CA SER A 449 4.12 18.69 12.91
C SER A 449 3.25 17.72 12.12
N GLU A 450 2.89 18.10 10.88
CA GLU A 450 2.06 17.29 10.00
C GLU A 450 2.90 16.24 9.27
N ILE A 451 4.14 16.59 8.89
CA ILE A 451 5.09 15.71 8.20
C ILE A 451 5.56 14.55 9.08
N VAL A 452 5.85 14.85 10.35
CA VAL A 452 6.37 13.90 11.37
C VAL A 452 5.36 12.81 11.75
N THR A 453 4.11 12.94 11.30
CA THR A 453 3.07 11.92 11.48
C THR A 453 2.97 11.02 10.25
N ASP A 454 1.82 10.91 9.58
CA ASP A 454 1.55 9.90 8.55
C ASP A 454 1.90 10.36 7.12
N PHE A 455 2.46 11.56 6.96
CA PHE A 455 2.67 12.20 5.66
C PHE A 455 3.53 11.37 4.71
N PHE A 456 4.70 10.90 5.17
CA PHE A 456 5.63 10.12 4.34
C PHE A 456 5.00 8.80 3.87
N SER A 457 4.31 8.09 4.75
CA SER A 457 3.64 6.83 4.45
C SER A 457 2.52 7.02 3.43
N GLU A 458 1.69 8.06 3.60
CA GLU A 458 0.63 8.38 2.64
C GLU A 458 1.18 8.90 1.30
N LEU A 459 2.28 9.65 1.31
CA LEU A 459 2.96 10.13 0.10
C LEU A 459 3.50 8.96 -0.72
N LYS A 460 4.18 8.00 -0.08
CA LYS A 460 4.65 6.79 -0.75
C LYS A 460 3.48 5.92 -1.22
N SER A 461 2.43 5.76 -0.43
CA SER A 461 1.26 4.96 -0.82
C SER A 461 0.50 5.56 -2.01
N SER A 462 0.27 6.88 -2.02
CA SER A 462 -0.48 7.57 -3.08
C SER A 462 0.31 7.65 -4.38
N SER A 463 1.64 7.77 -4.30
CA SER A 463 2.52 7.76 -5.46
C SER A 463 2.95 6.37 -5.93
N SER A 464 2.43 5.29 -5.34
CA SER A 464 2.91 3.91 -5.57
C SER A 464 4.42 3.73 -5.36
N GLY A 465 5.02 4.56 -4.51
CA GLY A 465 6.45 4.58 -4.19
C GLY A 465 7.29 5.52 -5.06
N PHE A 466 6.74 6.06 -6.15
CA PHE A 466 7.46 6.87 -7.13
C PHE A 466 7.67 8.32 -6.71
N ALA A 467 6.99 8.83 -5.67
CA ALA A 467 7.27 10.16 -5.17
C ALA A 467 8.54 10.15 -4.32
N SER A 468 9.44 11.11 -4.57
CA SER A 468 10.50 11.46 -3.63
C SER A 468 10.16 12.78 -2.95
N PHE A 469 10.57 12.91 -1.69
CA PHE A 469 10.31 14.04 -0.83
C PHE A 469 11.58 14.43 -0.12
N ASP A 470 11.81 15.73 -0.09
CA ASP A 470 12.86 16.37 0.65
C ASP A 470 12.31 17.64 1.30
N TYR A 471 12.95 18.14 2.37
CA TYR A 471 12.50 19.36 3.02
C TYR A 471 13.64 20.11 3.69
N GLU A 472 13.52 21.44 3.71
CA GLU A 472 14.46 22.35 4.35
C GLU A 472 13.75 23.16 5.46
N GLU A 473 14.46 23.51 6.53
CA GLU A 473 13.93 24.37 7.60
C GLU A 473 13.45 25.71 7.02
N ALA A 474 12.22 26.10 7.36
CA ALA A 474 11.67 27.42 7.10
C ALA A 474 11.32 28.12 8.43
N ASP A 475 10.84 29.35 8.34
CA ASP A 475 10.51 30.14 9.53
C ASP A 475 9.27 29.61 10.28
N TYR A 476 9.16 29.99 11.54
CA TYR A 476 7.97 29.72 12.37
C TYR A 476 6.77 30.51 11.85
N ALA A 477 5.61 29.84 11.75
CA ALA A 477 4.37 30.47 11.32
C ALA A 477 3.28 30.39 12.40
N PRO A 478 2.46 31.46 12.56
CA PRO A 478 1.37 31.46 13.53
C PRO A 478 0.29 30.43 13.16
N SER A 479 -0.18 29.68 14.15
CA SER A 479 -1.11 28.57 13.93
C SER A 479 -2.12 28.39 15.08
N GLN A 480 -3.29 27.82 14.77
CA GLN A 480 -4.37 27.58 15.74
C GLN A 480 -4.24 26.21 16.39
N LEU A 481 -3.19 26.05 17.20
CA LEU A 481 -2.89 24.82 17.91
C LEU A 481 -3.62 24.73 19.24
N VAL A 482 -4.05 23.52 19.58
CA VAL A 482 -4.71 23.19 20.85
C VAL A 482 -4.11 21.93 21.46
N LYS A 483 -4.03 21.90 22.79
CA LYS A 483 -3.68 20.70 23.55
C LYS A 483 -4.90 19.79 23.65
N LEU A 484 -4.77 18.58 23.12
CA LEU A 484 -5.76 17.52 23.25
C LEU A 484 -5.33 16.56 24.36
N ASN A 485 -6.12 16.53 25.44
CA ASN A 485 -5.93 15.66 26.59
C ASN A 485 -6.81 14.41 26.45
N ILE A 486 -6.23 13.22 26.66
CA ILE A 486 -7.00 11.98 26.83
C ILE A 486 -7.23 11.76 28.32
N LEU A 487 -8.49 11.71 28.71
CA LEU A 487 -8.95 11.53 30.09
C LEU A 487 -9.45 10.08 30.28
N LEU A 488 -8.96 9.41 31.32
CA LEU A 488 -9.50 8.14 31.80
C LEU A 488 -10.29 8.38 33.09
N ASN A 489 -11.60 8.14 33.03
CA ASN A 489 -12.55 8.41 34.12
C ASN A 489 -12.44 9.85 34.67
N GLY A 490 -12.14 10.82 33.80
CA GLY A 490 -11.99 12.24 34.14
C GLY A 490 -10.59 12.67 34.56
N LYS A 491 -9.60 11.76 34.63
CA LYS A 491 -8.20 12.10 34.91
C LYS A 491 -7.37 12.16 33.63
N PRO A 492 -6.63 13.25 33.37
CA PRO A 492 -5.75 13.32 32.20
C PRO A 492 -4.63 12.31 32.30
N VAL A 493 -4.26 11.76 31.14
CA VAL A 493 -3.10 10.89 30.96
C VAL A 493 -2.08 11.64 30.11
N ASP A 494 -1.04 12.12 30.77
CA ASP A 494 -0.01 13.00 30.21
C ASP A 494 0.70 12.35 29.01
N ALA A 495 1.01 11.04 29.10
CA ALA A 495 1.67 10.28 28.04
C ALA A 495 0.87 10.18 26.73
N LEU A 496 -0.45 10.46 26.77
CA LEU A 496 -1.35 10.45 25.61
C LEU A 496 -1.74 11.87 25.16
N ALA A 497 -1.24 12.91 25.83
CA ALA A 497 -1.50 14.29 25.45
C ALA A 497 -0.81 14.62 24.12
N MET A 498 -1.47 15.41 23.28
CA MET A 498 -0.95 15.80 21.97
C MET A 498 -1.29 17.25 21.64
N ILE A 499 -0.40 17.92 20.92
CA ILE A 499 -0.63 19.24 20.37
C ILE A 499 -1.05 19.05 18.92
N ILE A 500 -2.24 19.55 18.57
CA ILE A 500 -2.83 19.37 17.24
C ILE A 500 -3.50 20.64 16.76
N HIS A 501 -3.65 20.76 15.44
CA HIS A 501 -4.45 21.84 14.87
C HIS A 501 -5.92 21.68 15.24
N ARG A 502 -6.58 22.80 15.57
CA ARG A 502 -7.98 22.83 16.04
C ARG A 502 -8.95 22.08 15.13
N ASP A 503 -8.79 22.17 13.82
CA ASP A 503 -9.67 21.54 12.84
C ASP A 503 -9.61 20.01 12.86
N LYS A 504 -8.45 19.43 13.20
CA LYS A 504 -8.26 17.97 13.27
C LYS A 504 -8.66 17.39 14.63
N ALA A 505 -8.89 18.23 15.64
CA ALA A 505 -9.00 17.79 17.02
C ALA A 505 -10.17 16.83 17.28
N GLU A 506 -11.33 17.05 16.67
CA GLU A 506 -12.48 16.16 16.84
C GLU A 506 -12.25 14.79 16.19
N THR A 507 -11.75 14.77 14.95
CA THR A 507 -11.48 13.53 14.21
C THR A 507 -10.43 12.69 14.92
N VAL A 508 -9.30 13.31 15.29
CA VAL A 508 -8.21 12.65 16.01
C VAL A 508 -8.69 12.19 17.38
N GLY A 509 -9.38 13.04 18.15
CA GLY A 509 -9.89 12.69 19.48
C GLY A 509 -10.86 11.50 19.49
N ARG A 510 -11.73 11.38 18.47
CA ARG A 510 -12.63 10.23 18.31
C ARG A 510 -11.86 8.94 18.02
N THR A 511 -10.87 8.98 17.15
CA THR A 511 -10.01 7.83 16.85
C THR A 511 -9.25 7.39 18.10
N TRP A 512 -8.65 8.33 18.83
CA TRP A 512 -7.91 8.06 20.06
C TRP A 512 -8.77 7.59 21.24
N CYS A 513 -10.06 7.91 21.27
CA CYS A 513 -10.97 7.33 22.25
C CYS A 513 -11.32 5.86 21.95
N LYS A 514 -11.23 5.43 20.67
CA LYS A 514 -11.52 4.04 20.26
C LYS A 514 -10.35 3.10 20.51
N ASN A 515 -9.11 3.52 20.21
CA ASN A 515 -7.93 2.63 20.30
C ASN A 515 -7.72 1.99 21.69
N PRO A 516 -7.84 2.71 22.83
CA PRO A 516 -7.63 2.10 24.15
C PRO A 516 -8.77 1.19 24.59
N LYS A 517 -9.93 1.21 23.92
CA LYS A 517 -11.10 0.41 24.29
C LYS A 517 -10.85 -1.10 24.15
N ASP A 518 -10.03 -1.48 23.18
CA ASP A 518 -9.75 -2.89 22.88
C ASP A 518 -8.61 -3.44 23.76
N VAL A 519 -7.78 -2.55 24.29
CA VAL A 519 -6.57 -2.87 25.04
C VAL A 519 -6.78 -2.77 26.57
N VAL A 520 -7.56 -1.79 27.02
CA VAL A 520 -7.78 -1.58 28.46
C VAL A 520 -8.73 -2.67 29.00
N PRO A 521 -8.33 -3.42 30.04
CA PRO A 521 -9.13 -4.53 30.56
C PRO A 521 -10.45 -4.03 31.17
N LYS A 522 -11.53 -4.78 30.90
CA LYS A 522 -12.86 -4.46 31.43
C LYS A 522 -12.89 -4.53 32.96
N GLN A 523 -13.42 -3.47 33.57
CA GLN A 523 -13.56 -3.36 35.02
C GLN A 523 -14.96 -3.77 35.49
N LEU A 524 -15.16 -3.93 36.79
CA LEU A 524 -16.50 -4.19 37.40
C LEU A 524 -17.46 -3.00 37.28
N PHE A 525 -16.95 -1.83 36.89
CA PHE A 525 -17.70 -0.61 36.61
C PHE A 525 -17.38 -0.08 35.21
N GLU A 526 -18.23 0.81 34.70
CA GLU A 526 -18.08 1.38 33.37
C GLU A 526 -16.94 2.39 33.38
N LEU A 527 -15.96 2.19 32.51
CA LEU A 527 -14.82 3.09 32.34
C LEU A 527 -15.10 4.04 31.17
N ALA A 528 -15.00 5.35 31.42
CA ALA A 528 -15.15 6.37 30.39
C ALA A 528 -13.77 6.80 29.89
N ILE A 529 -13.55 6.70 28.58
CA ILE A 529 -12.39 7.22 27.86
C ILE A 529 -12.86 8.48 27.15
N GLN A 530 -12.23 9.62 27.39
CA GLN A 530 -12.69 10.91 26.87
C GLN A 530 -11.52 11.67 26.26
N ALA A 531 -11.76 12.39 25.17
CA ALA A 531 -10.82 13.36 24.64
C ALA A 531 -11.35 14.76 24.96
N ALA A 532 -10.49 15.64 25.49
CA ALA A 532 -10.88 16.97 25.92
C ALA A 532 -9.85 18.02 25.51
N ILE A 533 -10.34 19.23 25.23
CA ILE A 533 -9.52 20.43 25.01
C ILE A 533 -9.84 21.36 26.19
N GLY A 534 -8.86 21.53 27.08
CA GLY A 534 -9.10 22.12 28.40
C GLY A 534 -10.25 21.40 29.12
N SER A 535 -11.28 22.13 29.53
CA SER A 535 -12.46 21.57 30.20
C SER A 535 -13.52 20.97 29.27
N LYS A 536 -13.43 21.21 27.96
CA LYS A 536 -14.46 20.79 26.99
C LYS A 536 -14.17 19.39 26.45
N ILE A 537 -15.08 18.45 26.73
CA ILE A 537 -15.03 17.09 26.15
C ILE A 537 -15.47 17.15 24.68
N ILE A 538 -14.62 16.69 23.77
CA ILE A 538 -14.88 16.65 22.33
C ILE A 538 -15.27 15.26 21.83
N ALA A 539 -14.78 14.20 22.48
CA ALA A 539 -15.10 12.82 22.16
C ALA A 539 -15.19 11.98 23.44
N ARG A 540 -16.01 10.92 23.41
CA ARG A 540 -16.19 10.00 24.53
C ARG A 540 -16.52 8.61 24.03
N GLU A 541 -15.81 7.62 24.55
CA GLU A 541 -16.10 6.20 24.43
C GLU A 541 -16.25 5.59 25.83
N SER A 542 -17.11 4.58 25.96
CA SER A 542 -17.35 3.88 27.23
C SER A 542 -17.03 2.41 27.09
N LEU A 543 -16.20 1.89 28.00
CA LEU A 543 -15.92 0.47 28.15
C LEU A 543 -16.96 -0.16 29.09
N SER A 544 -17.63 -1.21 28.62
CA SER A 544 -18.71 -1.84 29.37
C SER A 544 -18.19 -2.60 30.60
N ALA A 545 -18.93 -2.48 31.70
CA ALA A 545 -18.60 -3.12 32.96
C ALA A 545 -18.82 -4.63 32.92
N LEU A 546 -17.88 -5.42 33.43
CA LEU A 546 -18.08 -6.83 33.74
C LEU A 546 -19.32 -7.00 34.65
N ARG A 547 -20.18 -7.95 34.31
CA ARG A 547 -21.40 -8.23 35.08
C ARG A 547 -21.48 -9.71 35.40
N LYS A 548 -21.72 -10.02 36.68
CA LYS A 548 -22.18 -11.34 37.10
C LYS A 548 -23.65 -11.49 36.74
N ASP A 549 -24.06 -12.65 36.21
CA ASP A 549 -25.47 -12.96 36.07
C ASP A 549 -26.08 -13.24 37.46
N VAL A 550 -26.71 -12.21 38.03
CA VAL A 550 -27.38 -12.28 39.34
C VAL A 550 -28.76 -12.92 39.26
N THR A 551 -29.22 -13.26 38.05
CA THR A 551 -30.54 -13.85 37.79
C THR A 551 -30.51 -15.34 37.46
N ALA A 552 -29.33 -15.92 37.20
CA ALA A 552 -29.14 -17.32 36.81
C ALA A 552 -29.74 -18.35 37.79
N GLY A 553 -29.86 -18.04 39.08
CA GLY A 553 -30.43 -18.94 40.10
C GLY A 553 -31.94 -18.80 40.35
N LEU A 554 -32.65 -17.92 39.63
CA LEU A 554 -34.06 -17.56 39.93
C LEU A 554 -35.10 -18.27 39.03
N TYR A 555 -34.76 -19.44 38.46
CA TYR A 555 -35.68 -20.25 37.65
C TYR A 555 -36.60 -21.11 38.52
N GLY A 556 -37.81 -20.61 38.81
CA GLY A 556 -38.89 -21.40 39.40
C GLY A 556 -40.10 -21.44 38.46
N GLY A 557 -40.47 -22.65 38.00
CA GLY A 557 -41.84 -23.00 37.60
C GLY A 557 -42.27 -22.73 36.15
N LYS A 558 -41.87 -23.59 35.20
CA LYS A 558 -42.57 -23.73 33.92
C LYS A 558 -42.90 -25.21 33.62
N HIS A 559 -43.53 -25.88 34.57
CA HIS A 559 -44.24 -27.14 34.32
C HIS A 559 -45.47 -27.19 35.21
N LEU A 560 -46.64 -27.00 34.60
CA LEU A 560 -47.94 -27.65 34.91
C LEU A 560 -49.03 -26.86 34.19
N ILE A 561 -49.49 -27.39 33.06
CA ILE A 561 -50.64 -26.90 32.32
C ILE A 561 -51.88 -27.59 32.91
N LYS A 562 -52.69 -26.85 33.66
CA LYS A 562 -54.13 -27.11 33.83
C LYS A 562 -54.89 -25.77 33.80
N PRO A 563 -56.06 -25.67 33.14
CA PRO A 563 -56.73 -24.39 32.86
C PRO A 563 -57.35 -23.67 34.07
N GLU A 564 -57.38 -24.27 35.27
CA GLU A 564 -58.14 -23.74 36.41
C GLU A 564 -57.31 -22.86 37.38
N LEU A 565 -56.02 -22.65 37.13
CA LEU A 565 -55.09 -21.97 38.06
C LEU A 565 -54.67 -20.54 37.66
N ALA A 566 -55.42 -19.85 36.79
CA ALA A 566 -55.02 -18.55 36.24
C ALA A 566 -54.89 -17.43 37.29
N ALA A 567 -55.72 -17.41 38.33
CA ALA A 567 -55.70 -16.36 39.38
C ALA A 567 -54.54 -16.52 40.38
N TRP A 568 -54.02 -17.73 40.58
CA TRP A 568 -52.91 -18.01 41.51
C TRP A 568 -51.53 -17.71 40.89
N ILE A 569 -51.45 -17.77 39.55
CA ILE A 569 -50.22 -17.56 38.78
C ILE A 569 -49.80 -16.08 38.76
N GLU A 570 -50.75 -15.14 38.82
CA GLU A 570 -50.47 -13.69 38.85
C GLU A 570 -49.73 -13.24 40.11
N GLN A 571 -50.12 -13.77 41.29
CA GLN A 571 -49.49 -13.44 42.57
C GLN A 571 -48.06 -13.99 42.71
N ILE A 572 -47.77 -15.15 42.11
CA ILE A 572 -46.42 -15.75 42.12
C ILE A 572 -45.50 -15.06 41.12
N LEU A 573 -46.00 -14.68 39.94
CA LEU A 573 -45.21 -13.97 38.92
C LEU A 573 -44.74 -12.58 39.39
N LEU A 574 -45.55 -11.86 40.16
CA LEU A 574 -45.17 -10.57 40.77
C LEU A 574 -43.99 -10.70 41.75
N GLY A 575 -43.98 -11.72 42.62
CA GLY A 575 -42.89 -11.96 43.56
C GLY A 575 -41.56 -12.37 42.91
N HIS A 576 -41.61 -13.10 41.79
CA HIS A 576 -40.41 -13.44 41.00
C HIS A 576 -39.82 -12.21 40.27
N PHE A 577 -40.67 -11.29 39.82
CA PHE A 577 -40.23 -10.04 39.19
C PHE A 577 -39.57 -9.11 40.23
N GLU A 578 -40.16 -8.96 41.42
CA GLU A 578 -39.60 -8.16 42.50
C GLU A 578 -38.24 -8.68 42.99
N ARG A 579 -38.06 -10.00 43.12
CA ARG A 579 -36.77 -10.60 43.49
C ARG A 579 -35.70 -10.33 42.44
N LYS A 580 -36.01 -10.46 41.15
CA LYS A 580 -35.09 -10.11 40.05
C LYS A 580 -34.71 -8.64 40.11
N LEU A 581 -35.68 -7.74 40.29
CA LEU A 581 -35.45 -6.31 40.49
C LEU A 581 -34.56 -6.01 41.69
N LYS A 582 -34.75 -6.70 42.83
CA LYS A 582 -33.92 -6.55 44.04
C LYS A 582 -32.46 -6.93 43.79
N HIS A 583 -32.20 -8.01 43.07
CA HIS A 583 -30.83 -8.41 42.74
C HIS A 583 -30.17 -7.45 41.73
N LEU A 584 -30.94 -6.97 40.74
CA LEU A 584 -30.46 -6.00 39.75
C LEU A 584 -30.18 -4.62 40.38
N THR A 585 -31.04 -4.15 41.28
CA THR A 585 -30.85 -2.88 42.02
C THR A 585 -29.62 -2.95 42.93
N LYS A 586 -29.46 -4.05 43.69
CA LYS A 586 -28.24 -4.28 44.49
C LYS A 586 -26.97 -4.31 43.65
N GLN A 587 -27.00 -4.94 42.47
CA GLN A 587 -25.87 -4.94 41.54
C GLN A 587 -25.58 -3.52 41.00
N LYS A 588 -26.62 -2.75 40.65
CA LYS A 588 -26.50 -1.37 40.15
C LYS A 588 -25.90 -0.44 41.20
N GLU A 589 -26.35 -0.53 42.45
CA GLU A 589 -25.80 0.22 43.58
C GLU A 589 -24.36 -0.18 43.89
N GLY A 590 -24.07 -1.48 43.89
CA GLY A 590 -22.69 -1.99 44.06
C GLY A 590 -21.74 -1.43 43.00
N LYS A 591 -22.15 -1.42 41.73
CA LYS A 591 -21.36 -0.81 40.65
C LYS A 591 -21.19 0.71 40.79
N LYS A 592 -22.25 1.42 41.21
CA LYS A 592 -22.18 2.87 41.47
C LYS A 592 -21.24 3.19 42.63
N ARG A 593 -21.22 2.35 43.67
CA ARG A 593 -20.29 2.46 44.80
C ARG A 593 -18.85 2.16 44.36
N LEU A 594 -18.63 1.09 43.59
CA LEU A 594 -17.30 0.77 43.04
C LEU A 594 -16.75 1.90 42.16
N LYS A 595 -17.59 2.49 41.30
CA LYS A 595 -17.19 3.64 40.47
C LYS A 595 -16.75 4.87 41.27
N ARG A 596 -17.35 5.10 42.44
CA ARG A 596 -16.98 6.22 43.34
C ARG A 596 -15.71 5.93 44.14
N LEU A 597 -15.50 4.68 44.54
CA LEU A 597 -14.34 4.26 45.35
C LEU A 597 -13.08 4.03 44.51
N ALA A 598 -13.21 3.50 43.29
CA ALA A 598 -12.11 3.16 42.40
C ALA A 598 -11.60 4.37 41.60
N GLY A 599 -11.48 5.54 42.23
CA GLY A 599 -11.11 6.81 41.60
C GLY A 599 -9.74 6.82 40.89
N ASN A 600 -8.90 5.80 41.12
CA ASN A 600 -7.68 5.51 40.36
C ASN A 600 -7.81 4.11 39.77
N ILE A 601 -7.90 4.02 38.45
CA ILE A 601 -7.65 2.77 37.74
C ILE A 601 -6.18 2.79 37.39
N GLU A 602 -5.42 1.86 37.94
CA GLU A 602 -4.08 1.55 37.43
C GLU A 602 -4.26 0.81 36.11
N VAL A 603 -3.97 1.50 35.01
CA VAL A 603 -3.91 0.88 33.68
C VAL A 603 -2.55 0.20 33.56
N PRO A 604 -2.49 -1.09 33.18
CA PRO A 604 -1.23 -1.78 32.99
C PRO A 604 -0.34 -1.03 31.99
N GLN A 605 0.97 -0.94 32.25
CA GLN A 605 1.92 -0.31 31.32
C GLN A 605 1.92 -1.00 29.94
N SER A 606 1.70 -2.31 29.90
CA SER A 606 1.52 -3.07 28.65
C SER A 606 0.35 -2.56 27.80
N ALA A 607 -0.74 -2.10 28.43
CA ALA A 607 -1.87 -1.52 27.71
C ALA A 607 -1.52 -0.16 27.07
N PHE A 608 -0.68 0.65 27.74
CA PHE A 608 -0.15 1.87 27.12
C PHE A 608 0.79 1.55 25.96
N PHE A 609 1.62 0.51 26.09
CA PHE A 609 2.48 0.05 25.00
C PHE A 609 1.68 -0.36 23.77
N GLU A 610 0.62 -1.16 23.90
CA GLU A 610 -0.22 -1.57 22.76
C GLU A 610 -0.90 -0.37 22.08
N VAL A 611 -1.40 0.59 22.86
CA VAL A 611 -2.02 1.81 22.31
C VAL A 611 -1.00 2.68 21.57
N LEU A 612 0.18 2.92 22.15
CA LEU A 612 1.25 3.72 21.53
C LEU A 612 1.92 2.99 20.34
N SER A 613 1.98 1.66 20.38
CA SER A 613 2.54 0.82 19.31
C SER A 613 1.59 0.60 18.13
N SER A 614 0.28 0.81 18.29
CA SER A 614 -0.68 0.76 17.18
C SER A 614 -0.41 1.81 16.07
N ARG A 615 0.43 2.82 16.34
CA ARG A 615 0.97 3.78 15.36
C ARG A 615 2.05 3.21 14.42
N ARG A 616 2.51 1.97 14.61
CA ARG A 616 3.78 1.44 14.04
C ARG A 616 3.77 1.02 12.56
N ALA A 617 2.97 1.63 11.70
CA ALA A 617 3.08 1.39 10.24
C ALA A 617 4.01 2.42 9.57
N PHE A 618 5.21 2.62 10.12
CA PHE A 618 6.32 3.30 9.44
C PHE A 618 7.33 2.25 8.99
N SER A 619 6.92 1.39 8.05
CA SER A 619 7.86 0.56 7.32
C SER A 619 7.91 1.06 5.88
N THR A 620 9.07 1.56 5.46
CA THR A 620 9.46 1.59 4.06
C THR A 620 9.42 0.16 3.54
N SER A 621 8.31 -0.22 2.90
CA SER A 621 8.15 -1.55 2.32
C SER A 621 8.94 -1.63 1.00
N SER A 622 10.26 -1.67 1.09
CA SER A 622 11.16 -2.25 0.07
C SER A 622 11.48 -3.69 0.47
N GLY A 623 10.42 -4.49 0.65
CA GLY A 623 10.53 -5.94 0.94
C GLY A 623 10.46 -6.75 -0.36
N ARG A 624 11.49 -7.57 -0.57
CA ARG A 624 11.69 -8.49 -1.69
C ARG A 624 10.42 -9.25 -2.13
N ARG A 625 10.29 -9.43 -3.45
CA ARG A 625 9.39 -10.42 -4.08
C ARG A 625 9.70 -11.80 -3.51
N PHE A 626 8.78 -12.37 -2.73
CA PHE A 626 8.76 -13.80 -2.49
C PHE A 626 8.19 -14.49 -3.74
N LEU A 627 8.96 -15.44 -4.28
CA LEU A 627 8.53 -16.37 -5.32
C LEU A 627 7.38 -17.25 -4.76
N ASP A 628 6.40 -17.50 -5.61
CA ASP A 628 5.16 -18.23 -5.27
C ASP A 628 5.47 -19.73 -4.98
N PRO A 629 4.90 -20.36 -3.93
CA PRO A 629 5.22 -21.75 -3.54
C PRO A 629 4.79 -22.84 -4.53
N ILE A 630 4.18 -22.49 -5.67
CA ILE A 630 3.75 -23.46 -6.70
C ILE A 630 4.92 -23.85 -7.62
N SER A 631 6.03 -23.10 -7.63
CA SER A 631 7.18 -23.42 -8.48
C SER A 631 8.01 -24.62 -8.02
N GLU A 632 7.81 -25.14 -6.80
CA GLU A 632 8.59 -26.26 -6.24
C GLU A 632 8.12 -27.65 -6.71
N HIS A 633 7.05 -27.73 -7.53
CA HIS A 633 6.49 -28.99 -8.03
C HIS A 633 6.51 -29.13 -9.56
N LEU A 634 7.29 -28.31 -10.26
CA LEU A 634 7.48 -28.43 -11.71
C LEU A 634 8.80 -29.19 -12.00
N PRO A 635 8.80 -30.19 -12.91
CA PRO A 635 10.02 -30.92 -13.27
C PRO A 635 11.04 -30.01 -14.00
N GLU A 636 12.34 -30.31 -13.81
CA GLU A 636 13.49 -29.49 -14.23
C GLU A 636 13.46 -29.14 -15.73
N GLY A 637 13.58 -27.83 -16.05
CA GLY A 637 13.74 -27.34 -17.42
C GLY A 637 13.10 -26.00 -17.79
N PHE A 638 12.65 -25.17 -16.84
CA PHE A 638 12.00 -23.88 -17.16
C PHE A 638 12.89 -22.67 -16.85
N GLN A 639 13.33 -21.97 -17.90
CA GLN A 639 13.92 -20.62 -17.83
C GLN A 639 12.88 -19.59 -18.29
N PHE A 640 12.71 -18.51 -17.54
CA PHE A 640 11.83 -17.41 -17.92
C PHE A 640 12.48 -16.55 -19.02
N GLN A 641 11.84 -16.48 -20.18
CA GLN A 641 12.17 -15.54 -21.27
C GLN A 641 11.27 -14.29 -21.15
N ASP A 642 11.87 -13.13 -21.43
CA ASP A 642 11.25 -11.81 -21.38
C ASP A 642 10.11 -11.63 -22.38
N TYR A 643 9.05 -10.93 -21.97
CA TYR A 643 7.94 -10.51 -22.83
C TYR A 643 8.09 -9.04 -23.26
N PRO A 644 7.77 -8.68 -24.52
CA PRO A 644 7.87 -7.31 -25.02
C PRO A 644 6.67 -6.44 -24.59
N PRO A 645 6.83 -5.09 -24.57
CA PRO A 645 5.78 -4.16 -24.18
C PRO A 645 4.65 -4.03 -25.23
N ARG A 646 3.39 -3.97 -24.78
CA ARG A 646 2.22 -3.72 -25.63
C ARG A 646 2.06 -2.22 -25.96
N HIS A 647 1.97 -1.96 -27.27
CA HIS A 647 1.41 -0.82 -28.02
C HIS A 647 1.76 0.64 -27.65
N GLN A 648 2.45 1.27 -28.60
CA GLN A 648 2.60 2.72 -28.81
C GLN A 648 1.22 3.40 -28.97
N MET A 649 0.97 4.48 -28.23
CA MET A 649 -0.04 5.47 -28.62
C MET A 649 0.65 6.61 -29.35
N THR A 650 0.12 6.95 -30.52
CA THR A 650 0.62 7.97 -31.44
C THR A 650 0.56 9.38 -30.84
N THR A 651 1.62 10.12 -31.10
CA THR A 651 1.84 11.53 -30.77
C THR A 651 0.92 12.48 -31.54
N TYR A 652 0.56 13.61 -30.92
CA TYR A 652 0.11 14.81 -31.64
C TYR A 652 0.93 16.03 -31.18
N GLN A 653 1.33 16.87 -32.15
CA GLN A 653 2.00 18.16 -31.94
C GLN A 653 0.99 19.33 -31.86
N PRO A 654 1.40 20.50 -31.32
CA PRO A 654 0.51 21.47 -30.67
C PRO A 654 0.05 22.60 -31.59
N LEU A 655 -1.11 23.21 -31.27
CA LEU A 655 -1.42 24.60 -31.60
C LEU A 655 -2.13 25.27 -30.41
N SER A 656 -1.56 26.37 -29.93
CA SER A 656 -2.15 27.37 -28.99
C SER A 656 -3.05 28.35 -29.77
N PRO A 657 -4.08 29.00 -29.17
CA PRO A 657 -3.93 29.90 -28.02
C PRO A 657 -4.98 29.76 -26.89
N HIS A 658 -4.63 30.34 -25.74
CA HIS A 658 -5.39 30.40 -24.50
C HIS A 658 -6.80 31.00 -24.62
N VAL A 659 -7.72 30.48 -23.80
CA VAL A 659 -8.79 31.27 -23.17
C VAL A 659 -8.88 30.85 -21.70
N MET A 660 -8.79 31.83 -20.80
CA MET A 660 -8.68 31.78 -19.33
C MET A 660 -7.25 31.55 -18.76
N PRO A 661 -6.76 32.44 -17.86
CA PRO A 661 -5.52 32.25 -17.11
C PRO A 661 -5.54 30.95 -16.28
N PRO A 662 -4.42 30.21 -16.17
CA PRO A 662 -4.36 28.95 -15.41
C PRO A 662 -4.83 29.05 -13.95
N GLN A 663 -4.59 30.20 -13.30
CA GLN A 663 -5.00 30.48 -11.93
C GLN A 663 -6.54 30.57 -11.78
N GLU A 664 -7.23 31.20 -12.74
CA GLU A 664 -8.70 31.33 -12.71
C GLU A 664 -9.38 29.99 -13.01
N ARG A 665 -8.87 29.21 -13.97
CA ARG A 665 -9.37 27.86 -14.26
C ARG A 665 -9.19 26.92 -13.06
N SER A 666 -8.04 27.00 -12.39
CA SER A 666 -7.77 26.26 -11.16
C SER A 666 -8.75 26.65 -10.05
N ALA A 667 -9.02 27.95 -9.87
CA ALA A 667 -10.00 28.43 -8.91
C ALA A 667 -11.43 27.92 -9.20
N HIS A 668 -11.86 27.88 -10.47
CA HIS A 668 -13.17 27.36 -10.87
C HIS A 668 -13.30 25.84 -10.73
N LEU A 669 -12.25 25.06 -11.03
CA LEU A 669 -12.22 23.61 -10.79
C LEU A 669 -12.23 23.30 -9.29
N SER A 670 -11.44 24.02 -8.49
CA SER A 670 -11.50 23.93 -7.03
C SER A 670 -12.84 24.39 -6.45
N ALA A 671 -13.58 25.26 -7.12
CA ALA A 671 -14.94 25.65 -6.73
C ALA A 671 -15.95 24.53 -7.01
N ILE A 672 -15.93 23.92 -8.21
CA ILE A 672 -16.78 22.77 -8.55
C ILE A 672 -16.47 21.59 -7.60
N HIS A 673 -15.19 21.31 -7.35
CA HIS A 673 -14.78 20.23 -6.47
C HIS A 673 -15.17 20.47 -5.01
N ARG A 674 -15.10 21.72 -4.52
CA ARG A 674 -15.67 22.08 -3.20
C ARG A 674 -17.17 21.87 -3.13
N LEU A 675 -17.92 22.17 -4.20
CA LEU A 675 -19.36 21.95 -4.26
C LEU A 675 -19.76 20.47 -4.32
N THR A 676 -18.91 19.58 -4.88
CA THR A 676 -19.18 18.12 -4.95
C THR A 676 -18.74 17.35 -3.70
N THR A 677 -17.65 17.78 -3.03
CA THR A 677 -17.06 17.07 -1.89
C THR A 677 -17.59 17.52 -0.54
N THR A 678 -17.92 18.80 -0.37
CA THR A 678 -18.42 19.33 0.90
C THR A 678 -19.92 19.01 1.03
N ASN A 679 -20.34 18.26 2.07
CA ASN A 679 -21.77 18.12 2.42
C ASN A 679 -22.29 19.43 3.04
N LEU A 680 -22.30 20.51 2.26
CA LEU A 680 -22.97 21.76 2.63
C LEU A 680 -24.48 21.53 2.50
N SER A 681 -25.27 21.94 3.50
CA SER A 681 -26.72 21.82 3.51
C SER A 681 -27.41 22.62 2.39
N ASP A 682 -26.71 23.59 1.83
CA ASP A 682 -27.29 24.66 1.01
C ASP A 682 -26.95 24.56 -0.49
N VAL A 683 -26.13 23.57 -0.90
CA VAL A 683 -25.72 23.42 -2.31
C VAL A 683 -26.76 22.65 -3.11
N THR A 684 -27.21 23.21 -4.24
CA THR A 684 -28.19 22.58 -5.12
C THR A 684 -27.55 21.94 -6.35
N SER A 685 -28.26 21.00 -6.98
CA SER A 685 -27.86 20.40 -8.25
C SER A 685 -27.79 21.43 -9.40
N GLU A 686 -28.52 22.54 -9.30
CA GLU A 686 -28.50 23.65 -10.27
C GLU A 686 -27.22 24.47 -10.15
N ASP A 687 -26.69 24.67 -8.93
CA ASP A 687 -25.43 25.39 -8.71
C ASP A 687 -24.22 24.64 -9.29
N ILE A 688 -24.19 23.31 -9.11
CA ILE A 688 -23.15 22.44 -9.66
C ILE A 688 -23.22 22.43 -11.20
N LEU A 689 -24.42 22.38 -11.76
CA LEU A 689 -24.63 22.38 -13.22
C LEU A 689 -24.32 23.74 -13.86
N ALA A 690 -24.62 24.84 -13.18
CA ALA A 690 -24.28 26.19 -13.62
C ALA A 690 -22.76 26.41 -13.61
N ALA A 691 -22.07 25.99 -12.54
CA ALA A 691 -20.61 26.06 -12.45
C ALA A 691 -19.93 25.21 -13.55
N TYR A 692 -20.44 24.00 -13.79
CA TYR A 692 -19.98 23.15 -14.89
C TYR A 692 -20.24 23.76 -16.28
N SER A 693 -21.45 24.30 -16.52
CA SER A 693 -21.82 24.91 -17.81
C SER A 693 -21.00 26.17 -18.12
N ASN A 694 -20.73 26.99 -17.10
CA ASN A 694 -19.89 28.19 -17.23
C ASN A 694 -18.47 27.80 -17.64
N LEU A 695 -17.88 26.84 -16.94
CA LEU A 695 -16.54 26.33 -17.27
C LEU A 695 -16.50 25.72 -18.68
N ARG A 696 -17.51 24.92 -19.04
CA ARG A 696 -17.67 24.28 -20.36
C ARG A 696 -17.79 25.29 -21.51
N SER A 697 -18.56 26.36 -21.33
CA SER A 697 -18.78 27.38 -22.37
C SER A 697 -17.55 28.25 -22.65
N SER A 698 -16.64 28.36 -21.67
CA SER A 698 -15.42 29.15 -21.76
C SER A 698 -14.23 28.44 -22.43
N SER A 699 -14.35 27.15 -22.75
CA SER A 699 -13.25 26.28 -23.18
C SER A 699 -13.44 25.69 -24.58
N THR A 700 -13.63 26.51 -25.61
CA THR A 700 -13.89 26.02 -26.98
C THR A 700 -12.64 25.57 -27.76
N GLY A 701 -11.51 25.27 -27.10
CA GLY A 701 -10.29 24.89 -27.83
C GLY A 701 -9.14 24.18 -27.08
N SER A 702 -9.13 24.05 -25.74
CA SER A 702 -8.04 23.32 -25.06
C SER A 702 -8.41 22.71 -23.69
N GLN A 703 -8.07 21.42 -23.55
CA GLN A 703 -8.25 20.47 -22.43
C GLN A 703 -9.70 20.16 -21.98
N HIS A 704 -10.15 18.92 -22.26
CA HIS A 704 -11.42 18.34 -21.83
C HIS A 704 -11.38 17.86 -20.36
N PHE A 705 -12.53 17.88 -19.66
CA PHE A 705 -12.70 17.21 -18.36
C PHE A 705 -12.33 15.73 -18.45
N SER A 706 -11.77 15.15 -17.38
CA SER A 706 -11.47 13.72 -17.34
C SER A 706 -12.75 12.88 -17.19
N PRO A 707 -12.76 11.61 -17.64
CA PRO A 707 -13.90 10.73 -17.42
C PRO A 707 -14.27 10.54 -15.95
N ALA A 708 -13.27 10.62 -15.05
CA ALA A 708 -13.46 10.50 -13.61
C ALA A 708 -14.19 11.74 -13.05
N GLU A 709 -13.75 12.95 -13.44
CA GLU A 709 -14.37 14.22 -13.04
C GLU A 709 -15.84 14.31 -13.48
N LEU A 710 -16.13 13.97 -14.75
CA LEU A 710 -17.50 13.97 -15.25
C LEU A 710 -18.38 12.92 -14.54
N THR A 711 -17.81 11.76 -14.21
CA THR A 711 -18.53 10.71 -13.46
C THR A 711 -18.85 11.18 -12.03
N GLU A 712 -17.93 11.89 -11.39
CA GLU A 712 -18.13 12.46 -10.05
C GLU A 712 -19.21 13.56 -10.04
N ILE A 713 -19.19 14.45 -11.03
CA ILE A 713 -20.21 15.49 -11.22
C ILE A 713 -21.60 14.84 -11.42
N ILE A 714 -21.70 13.83 -12.29
CA ILE A 714 -22.94 13.07 -12.53
C ILE A 714 -23.43 12.42 -11.23
N HIS A 715 -22.53 11.79 -10.46
CA HIS A 715 -22.88 11.12 -9.22
C HIS A 715 -23.39 12.10 -8.16
N SER A 716 -22.75 13.27 -8.05
CA SER A 716 -23.10 14.32 -7.10
C SER A 716 -24.47 14.95 -7.41
N ILE A 717 -24.73 15.24 -8.68
CA ILE A 717 -26.05 15.73 -9.15
C ILE A 717 -27.14 14.68 -8.87
N HIS A 718 -26.89 13.40 -9.19
CA HIS A 718 -27.83 12.31 -8.92
C HIS A 718 -28.15 12.15 -7.43
N LYS A 719 -27.14 12.30 -6.57
CA LYS A 719 -27.28 12.19 -5.11
C LYS A 719 -28.13 13.34 -4.55
N LEU A 720 -27.93 14.57 -5.04
CA LEU A 720 -28.69 15.75 -4.61
C LEU A 720 -30.14 15.74 -5.13
N ASP A 721 -30.36 15.38 -6.40
CA ASP A 721 -31.71 15.29 -6.97
C ASP A 721 -32.55 14.15 -6.36
N ARG A 722 -31.90 13.05 -5.91
CA ARG A 722 -32.58 12.00 -5.13
C ARG A 722 -32.97 12.47 -3.74
N ARG A 723 -32.18 13.33 -3.09
CA ARG A 723 -32.52 13.91 -1.78
C ARG A 723 -33.73 14.87 -1.85
N LYS A 724 -33.93 15.57 -2.97
CA LYS A 724 -35.06 16.48 -3.19
C LYS A 724 -36.35 15.82 -3.70
N GLY A 725 -36.37 14.50 -3.90
CA GLY A 725 -37.59 13.78 -4.35
C GLY A 725 -38.00 14.05 -5.80
N THR A 726 -37.15 14.70 -6.60
CA THR A 726 -37.40 14.96 -8.02
C THR A 726 -37.39 13.67 -8.84
N GLY A 727 -38.44 13.44 -9.64
CA GLY A 727 -38.60 12.22 -10.44
C GLY A 727 -37.48 12.02 -11.47
N ARG A 728 -37.05 10.76 -11.67
CA ARG A 728 -35.94 10.33 -12.56
C ARG A 728 -35.86 11.07 -13.90
N ARG A 729 -37.00 11.30 -14.55
CA ARG A 729 -37.08 11.99 -15.86
C ARG A 729 -36.51 13.42 -15.87
N LYS A 730 -36.63 14.19 -14.77
CA LYS A 730 -36.06 15.56 -14.71
C LYS A 730 -34.56 15.55 -14.46
N ALA A 731 -34.04 14.52 -13.78
CA ALA A 731 -32.61 14.33 -13.58
C ALA A 731 -31.91 13.87 -14.87
N ASP A 732 -32.54 12.98 -15.63
CA ASP A 732 -31.97 12.46 -16.89
C ASP A 732 -31.81 13.54 -17.97
N VAL A 733 -32.75 14.49 -18.06
CA VAL A 733 -32.67 15.64 -19.00
C VAL A 733 -31.58 16.64 -18.61
N ARG A 734 -31.31 16.83 -17.31
CA ARG A 734 -30.22 17.72 -16.84
C ARG A 734 -28.84 17.08 -17.00
N LEU A 735 -28.78 15.77 -16.74
CA LEU A 735 -27.55 14.99 -16.85
C LEU A 735 -27.15 14.74 -18.30
N SER A 736 -28.06 14.87 -19.27
CA SER A 736 -27.78 14.58 -20.68
C SER A 736 -26.58 15.36 -21.21
N ILE A 737 -26.39 16.61 -20.78
CA ILE A 737 -25.27 17.46 -21.21
C ILE A 737 -23.91 16.90 -20.75
N VAL A 738 -23.82 16.51 -19.47
CA VAL A 738 -22.58 15.97 -18.86
C VAL A 738 -22.32 14.54 -19.35
N VAL A 739 -23.39 13.77 -19.53
CA VAL A 739 -23.35 12.39 -20.03
C VAL A 739 -22.94 12.35 -21.50
N ASP A 740 -23.42 13.26 -22.34
CA ASP A 740 -23.02 13.36 -23.75
C ASP A 740 -21.53 13.69 -23.88
N ASP A 741 -20.99 14.58 -23.05
CA ASP A 741 -19.55 14.90 -23.03
C ASP A 741 -18.72 13.72 -22.52
N LEU A 742 -19.17 13.03 -21.47
CA LEU A 742 -18.53 11.80 -20.98
C LEU A 742 -18.54 10.71 -22.06
N GLN A 743 -19.62 10.60 -22.84
CA GLN A 743 -19.74 9.66 -23.94
C GLN A 743 -18.82 10.05 -25.12
N ARG A 744 -18.69 11.34 -25.46
CA ARG A 744 -17.74 11.83 -26.48
C ARG A 744 -16.29 11.54 -26.10
N ILE A 745 -15.91 11.76 -24.83
CA ILE A 745 -14.55 11.46 -24.34
C ILE A 745 -14.29 9.95 -24.33
N ARG A 746 -15.28 9.14 -23.93
CA ARG A 746 -15.19 7.67 -23.95
C ARG A 746 -15.18 7.06 -25.36
N GLN A 747 -15.57 7.79 -26.41
CA GLN A 747 -15.50 7.30 -27.78
C GLN A 747 -14.05 7.09 -28.28
N GLY A 748 -13.04 7.65 -27.60
CA GLY A 748 -11.61 7.36 -27.82
C GLY A 748 -11.09 6.11 -27.09
N SER A 749 -11.83 5.56 -26.12
CA SER A 749 -11.49 4.34 -25.37
C SER A 749 -12.54 3.26 -25.63
N ARG A 750 -12.63 2.84 -26.89
CA ARG A 750 -13.47 1.71 -27.27
C ARG A 750 -12.78 0.40 -26.87
N THR A 751 -13.00 -0.10 -25.65
CA THR A 751 -13.01 -1.55 -25.43
C THR A 751 -14.29 -2.10 -26.09
N ARG A 752 -14.23 -2.36 -27.40
CA ARG A 752 -15.28 -3.12 -28.09
C ARG A 752 -15.25 -4.57 -27.57
N GLY A 753 -16.42 -5.23 -27.50
CA GLY A 753 -16.53 -6.65 -27.14
C GLY A 753 -17.07 -6.98 -25.73
N VAL A 754 -17.17 -6.02 -24.81
CA VAL A 754 -17.71 -6.30 -23.45
C VAL A 754 -19.25 -6.31 -23.42
N GLU A 755 -19.91 -5.62 -24.36
CA GLU A 755 -21.38 -5.49 -24.39
C GLU A 755 -22.11 -6.84 -24.59
N PRO A 756 -21.66 -7.75 -25.50
CA PRO A 756 -22.20 -9.11 -25.58
C PRO A 756 -21.82 -9.98 -24.37
N ALA A 757 -20.62 -9.82 -23.80
CA ALA A 757 -20.17 -10.55 -22.62
C ALA A 757 -21.02 -10.24 -21.36
N VAL A 758 -21.55 -9.02 -21.24
CA VAL A 758 -22.48 -8.63 -20.17
C VAL A 758 -23.81 -9.40 -20.25
N LEU A 759 -24.25 -9.84 -21.44
CA LEU A 759 -25.45 -10.66 -21.63
C LEU A 759 -25.25 -12.12 -21.22
N VAL A 760 -24.01 -12.61 -21.26
CA VAL A 760 -23.60 -13.94 -20.79
C VAL A 760 -23.29 -13.96 -19.29
N SER A 761 -23.22 -12.80 -18.63
CA SER A 761 -22.96 -12.72 -17.19
C SER A 761 -24.07 -13.37 -16.35
N GLY A 762 -23.69 -14.31 -15.47
CA GLY A 762 -24.62 -15.14 -14.70
C GLY A 762 -25.66 -14.37 -13.86
N ALA A 763 -25.44 -13.10 -13.51
CA ALA A 763 -26.41 -12.30 -12.75
C ALA A 763 -27.66 -11.89 -13.57
N LYS A 764 -27.59 -11.85 -14.91
CA LYS A 764 -28.74 -11.56 -15.79
C LYS A 764 -29.27 -12.80 -16.51
N TYR A 765 -28.44 -13.83 -16.67
CA TYR A 765 -28.76 -15.09 -17.33
C TYR A 765 -29.85 -15.92 -16.64
N TYR A 766 -30.00 -15.79 -15.32
CA TYR A 766 -31.04 -16.47 -14.51
C TYR A 766 -32.30 -15.62 -14.26
N ARG A 767 -32.50 -14.52 -14.99
CA ARG A 767 -33.74 -13.74 -14.87
C ARG A 767 -34.92 -14.58 -15.37
N LEU A 768 -35.87 -14.84 -14.48
CA LEU A 768 -37.22 -15.30 -14.86
C LEU A 768 -37.87 -14.17 -15.67
N THR A 769 -37.86 -14.32 -16.99
CA THR A 769 -38.48 -13.35 -17.91
C THR A 769 -39.90 -13.84 -18.21
N THR A 770 -40.89 -12.98 -18.00
CA THR A 770 -42.31 -13.28 -18.26
C THR A 770 -42.74 -12.71 -19.61
N SER A 771 -43.72 -13.34 -20.26
CA SER A 771 -44.33 -12.86 -21.52
C SER A 771 -44.81 -11.40 -21.46
N GLU A 772 -45.19 -10.90 -20.27
CA GLU A 772 -45.60 -9.51 -20.07
C GLU A 772 -44.45 -8.51 -20.27
N MET A 773 -43.24 -8.84 -19.83
CA MET A 773 -42.06 -8.01 -20.02
C MET A 773 -41.66 -7.91 -21.51
N VAL A 774 -41.87 -8.99 -22.26
CA VAL A 774 -41.68 -9.00 -23.72
C VAL A 774 -42.67 -8.03 -24.37
N ARG A 775 -43.96 -8.11 -24.01
CA ARG A 775 -45.01 -7.20 -24.54
C ARG A 775 -44.73 -5.73 -24.20
N ASP A 776 -44.18 -5.45 -23.03
CA ASP A 776 -43.80 -4.09 -22.64
C ASP A 776 -42.64 -3.56 -23.47
N ALA A 777 -41.63 -4.38 -23.73
CA ALA A 777 -40.51 -4.03 -24.61
C ALA A 777 -40.98 -3.78 -26.05
N GLU A 778 -41.88 -4.62 -26.56
CA GLU A 778 -42.51 -4.45 -27.89
C GLU A 778 -43.29 -3.14 -27.99
N ARG A 779 -44.12 -2.81 -26.97
CA ARG A 779 -44.87 -1.56 -26.92
C ARG A 779 -43.95 -0.33 -26.91
N ASN A 780 -42.87 -0.39 -26.13
CA ASN A 780 -41.89 0.70 -26.06
C ASN A 780 -41.13 0.87 -27.38
N LEU A 781 -40.76 -0.22 -28.06
CA LEU A 781 -40.12 -0.16 -29.37
C LEU A 781 -41.04 0.46 -30.42
N LEU A 782 -42.31 0.04 -30.46
CA LEU A 782 -43.31 0.59 -31.39
C LEU A 782 -43.67 2.06 -31.09
N ALA A 783 -43.63 2.46 -29.82
CA ALA A 783 -43.84 3.85 -29.43
C ALA A 783 -42.68 4.77 -29.88
N LEU A 784 -41.45 4.25 -29.85
CA LEU A 784 -40.26 4.98 -30.31
C LEU A 784 -40.13 4.98 -31.84
N PHE A 785 -40.56 3.90 -32.51
CA PHE A 785 -40.41 3.70 -33.96
C PHE A 785 -41.71 3.14 -34.57
N PRO A 786 -42.72 4.00 -34.78
CA PRO A 786 -44.04 3.56 -35.23
C PRO A 786 -44.10 3.10 -36.70
N SER A 787 -43.17 3.55 -37.57
CA SER A 787 -43.13 3.20 -39.00
C SER A 787 -41.68 3.05 -39.51
N PRO A 788 -41.39 2.15 -40.48
CA PRO A 788 -40.06 2.04 -41.12
C PRO A 788 -39.56 3.36 -41.72
N ALA A 789 -40.47 4.25 -42.13
CA ALA A 789 -40.14 5.59 -42.65
C ALA A 789 -39.56 6.54 -41.59
N SER A 790 -39.63 6.19 -40.29
CA SER A 790 -39.03 6.98 -39.19
C SER A 790 -37.51 6.78 -39.05
N LEU A 791 -36.92 5.86 -39.80
CA LEU A 791 -35.48 5.52 -39.75
C LEU A 791 -34.68 6.32 -40.79
N VAL A 792 -34.74 7.65 -40.68
CA VAL A 792 -34.15 8.59 -41.65
C VAL A 792 -32.64 8.78 -41.43
N SER A 793 -32.16 8.70 -40.18
CA SER A 793 -30.74 8.89 -39.84
C SER A 793 -30.03 7.59 -39.45
N ASP A 794 -28.72 7.52 -39.67
CA ASP A 794 -27.87 6.40 -39.21
C ASP A 794 -27.89 6.23 -37.69
N SER A 795 -28.12 7.32 -36.95
CA SER A 795 -28.31 7.28 -35.49
C SER A 795 -29.62 6.58 -35.11
N ASP A 796 -30.71 6.86 -35.82
CA ASP A 796 -32.01 6.24 -35.54
C ASP A 796 -32.02 4.76 -35.95
N ARG A 797 -31.34 4.41 -37.04
CA ARG A 797 -31.11 3.01 -37.45
C ARG A 797 -30.35 2.22 -36.37
N ARG A 798 -29.29 2.80 -35.81
CA ARG A 798 -28.54 2.17 -34.69
C ARG A 798 -29.38 2.04 -33.43
N ARG A 799 -30.17 3.06 -33.08
CA ARG A 799 -31.08 3.02 -31.91
C ARG A 799 -32.17 1.96 -32.07
N TYR A 800 -32.74 1.83 -33.27
CA TYR A 800 -33.70 0.78 -33.59
C TYR A 800 -33.06 -0.61 -33.48
N GLN A 801 -31.87 -0.80 -34.03
CA GLN A 801 -31.12 -2.05 -33.95
C GLN A 801 -30.84 -2.49 -32.49
N VAL A 802 -30.46 -1.55 -31.62
CA VAL A 802 -30.27 -1.86 -30.18
C VAL A 802 -31.60 -2.25 -29.51
N CYS A 803 -32.69 -1.56 -29.84
CA CYS A 803 -34.01 -1.86 -29.25
C CYS A 803 -34.54 -3.22 -29.71
N ILE A 804 -34.40 -3.56 -30.99
CA ILE A 804 -34.89 -4.85 -31.53
C ILE A 804 -34.05 -6.02 -31.01
N ASN A 805 -32.73 -5.86 -30.88
CA ASN A 805 -31.86 -6.85 -30.24
C ASN A 805 -32.25 -7.11 -28.78
N HIS A 806 -32.69 -6.08 -28.05
CA HIS A 806 -33.19 -6.25 -26.69
C HIS A 806 -34.49 -7.07 -26.65
N VAL A 807 -35.42 -6.83 -27.58
CA VAL A 807 -36.66 -7.61 -27.72
C VAL A 807 -36.35 -9.07 -28.05
N LEU A 808 -35.46 -9.32 -29.03
CA LEU A 808 -35.03 -10.66 -29.42
C LEU A 808 -34.43 -11.43 -28.22
N TYR A 809 -33.56 -10.79 -27.44
CA TYR A 809 -32.98 -11.40 -26.24
C TYR A 809 -34.03 -11.72 -25.16
N LEU A 810 -35.03 -10.85 -24.94
CA LEU A 810 -36.12 -11.13 -24.00
C LEU A 810 -37.01 -12.28 -24.49
N CYS A 811 -37.31 -12.35 -25.79
CA CYS A 811 -38.03 -13.49 -26.39
C CYS A 811 -37.26 -14.80 -26.20
N ALA A 812 -35.93 -14.78 -26.38
CA ALA A 812 -35.05 -15.94 -26.15
C ALA A 812 -35.10 -16.43 -24.71
N LEU A 813 -35.00 -15.53 -23.73
CA LEU A 813 -35.11 -15.88 -22.30
C LEU A 813 -36.50 -16.40 -21.91
N ALA A 814 -37.56 -15.88 -22.54
CA ALA A 814 -38.94 -16.30 -22.31
C ALA A 814 -39.34 -17.58 -23.09
N LYS A 815 -38.45 -18.11 -23.94
CA LYS A 815 -38.71 -19.25 -24.84
C LYS A 815 -39.87 -18.99 -25.84
N GLU A 816 -40.06 -17.74 -26.26
CA GLU A 816 -41.13 -17.35 -27.19
C GLU A 816 -40.64 -17.32 -28.64
N GLU A 817 -40.46 -18.49 -29.25
CA GLU A 817 -39.89 -18.65 -30.61
C GLU A 817 -40.71 -17.96 -31.71
N THR A 818 -42.04 -18.06 -31.66
CA THR A 818 -42.92 -17.42 -32.66
C THR A 818 -42.79 -15.90 -32.68
N ARG A 819 -42.56 -15.28 -31.52
CA ARG A 819 -42.36 -13.83 -31.41
C ARG A 819 -40.93 -13.43 -31.77
N PHE A 820 -39.96 -14.27 -31.41
CA PHE A 820 -38.57 -14.10 -31.84
C PHE A 820 -38.49 -14.02 -33.36
N GLU A 821 -39.06 -14.99 -34.08
CA GLU A 821 -39.03 -15.02 -35.55
C GLU A 821 -39.80 -13.85 -36.18
N ARG A 822 -40.92 -13.44 -35.59
CA ARG A 822 -41.65 -12.24 -36.04
C ARG A 822 -40.77 -10.98 -36.03
N TRP A 823 -40.02 -10.76 -34.95
CA TRP A 823 -39.14 -9.58 -34.84
C TRP A 823 -37.85 -9.74 -35.65
N SER A 824 -37.34 -10.96 -35.78
CA SER A 824 -36.20 -11.25 -36.66
C SER A 824 -36.54 -10.96 -38.12
N ASN A 825 -37.70 -11.40 -38.60
CA ASN A 825 -38.17 -11.11 -39.96
C ASN A 825 -38.38 -9.61 -40.16
N ARG A 826 -38.98 -8.92 -39.18
CA ARG A 826 -39.17 -7.47 -39.25
C ARG A 826 -37.86 -6.68 -39.28
N MET A 827 -36.79 -7.19 -38.66
CA MET A 827 -35.45 -6.60 -38.77
C MET A 827 -34.95 -6.67 -40.22
N GLN A 828 -35.11 -7.83 -40.86
CA GLN A 828 -34.73 -8.04 -42.27
C GLN A 828 -35.60 -7.23 -43.25
N GLU A 829 -36.91 -7.10 -43.00
CA GLU A 829 -37.82 -6.27 -43.81
C GLU A 829 -37.40 -4.79 -43.86
N VAL A 830 -36.72 -4.31 -42.82
CA VAL A 830 -36.18 -2.95 -42.72
C VAL A 830 -34.79 -2.83 -43.37
N GLY A 831 -34.28 -3.91 -43.96
CA GLY A 831 -32.97 -3.97 -44.60
C GLY A 831 -31.81 -4.00 -43.61
N MET A 832 -32.04 -4.47 -42.38
CA MET A 832 -31.00 -4.62 -41.37
C MET A 832 -30.53 -6.07 -41.28
N GLU A 833 -29.23 -6.27 -41.49
CA GLU A 833 -28.59 -7.57 -41.30
C GLU A 833 -28.46 -7.92 -39.80
N PRO A 834 -28.55 -9.21 -39.43
CA PRO A 834 -28.33 -9.65 -38.06
C PRO A 834 -26.91 -9.35 -37.58
N ASP A 835 -26.82 -8.63 -36.47
CA ASP A 835 -25.54 -8.38 -35.81
C ASP A 835 -25.22 -9.48 -34.78
N SER A 836 -24.05 -9.36 -34.15
CA SER A 836 -23.60 -10.31 -33.11
C SER A 836 -24.59 -10.49 -31.95
N PHE A 837 -25.42 -9.49 -31.64
CA PHE A 837 -26.38 -9.57 -30.54
C PHE A 837 -27.62 -10.37 -30.96
N ALA A 838 -28.07 -10.20 -32.20
CA ALA A 838 -29.15 -11.01 -32.77
C ALA A 838 -28.74 -12.50 -32.84
N PHE A 839 -27.51 -12.80 -33.29
CA PHE A 839 -26.98 -14.17 -33.30
C PHE A 839 -26.85 -14.75 -31.89
N LEU A 840 -26.34 -13.98 -30.92
CA LEU A 840 -26.25 -14.42 -29.53
C LEU A 840 -27.64 -14.69 -28.92
N ALA A 841 -28.63 -13.84 -29.21
CA ALA A 841 -30.01 -14.04 -28.75
C ALA A 841 -30.61 -15.33 -29.34
N ARG A 842 -30.31 -15.65 -30.61
CA ARG A 842 -30.73 -16.91 -31.24
C ARG A 842 -30.04 -18.13 -30.64
N GLN A 843 -28.74 -18.06 -30.32
CA GLN A 843 -28.04 -19.13 -29.60
C GLN A 843 -28.64 -19.39 -28.22
N VAL A 844 -28.97 -18.32 -27.48
CA VAL A 844 -29.67 -18.42 -26.18
C VAL A 844 -31.05 -19.05 -26.34
N LEU A 845 -31.80 -18.72 -27.39
CA LEU A 845 -33.10 -19.35 -27.66
C LEU A 845 -32.93 -20.86 -27.88
N PHE A 846 -31.94 -21.28 -28.67
CA PHE A 846 -31.68 -22.70 -28.95
C PHE A 846 -31.27 -23.46 -27.68
N GLU A 847 -30.40 -22.89 -26.85
CA GLU A 847 -30.07 -23.44 -25.53
C GLU A 847 -31.33 -23.62 -24.67
N LYS A 848 -32.15 -22.57 -24.51
CA LYS A 848 -33.34 -22.61 -23.66
C LYS A 848 -34.44 -23.54 -24.19
N SER A 849 -34.51 -23.73 -25.50
CA SER A 849 -35.42 -24.66 -26.18
C SER A 849 -34.88 -26.09 -26.27
N GLY A 850 -33.64 -26.34 -25.84
CA GLY A 850 -33.01 -27.67 -25.83
C GLY A 850 -32.44 -28.13 -27.18
N ARG A 851 -32.33 -27.24 -28.17
CA ARG A 851 -31.78 -27.49 -29.52
C ARG A 851 -30.27 -27.27 -29.55
N ILE A 852 -29.54 -27.98 -28.68
CA ILE A 852 -28.08 -27.81 -28.52
C ILE A 852 -27.32 -28.35 -29.74
N ASP A 853 -27.85 -29.37 -30.42
CA ASP A 853 -27.23 -30.00 -31.60
C ASP A 853 -27.10 -29.04 -32.80
N GLU A 854 -27.94 -28.00 -32.87
CA GLU A 854 -27.97 -27.06 -34.00
C GLU A 854 -27.07 -25.82 -33.79
N LEU A 855 -26.45 -25.70 -32.60
CA LEU A 855 -25.59 -24.56 -32.27
C LEU A 855 -24.30 -24.47 -33.11
N PRO A 856 -23.62 -25.57 -33.49
CA PRO A 856 -22.43 -25.50 -34.35
C PRO A 856 -22.72 -24.89 -35.73
N GLU A 857 -23.80 -25.32 -36.38
CA GLU A 857 -24.22 -24.77 -37.69
C GLU A 857 -24.59 -23.28 -37.57
N LEU A 858 -25.30 -22.89 -36.51
CA LEU A 858 -25.64 -21.49 -36.24
C LEU A 858 -24.40 -20.65 -35.97
N LEU A 859 -23.39 -21.21 -35.31
CA LEU A 859 -22.12 -20.54 -35.05
C LEU A 859 -21.36 -20.25 -36.34
N GLU A 860 -21.29 -21.20 -37.27
CA GLU A 860 -20.64 -20.98 -38.57
C GLU A 860 -21.30 -19.86 -39.37
N ALA A 861 -22.64 -19.86 -39.44
CA ALA A 861 -23.40 -18.80 -40.08
C ALA A 861 -23.16 -17.43 -39.40
N ALA A 862 -23.02 -17.40 -38.07
CA ALA A 862 -22.75 -16.18 -37.33
C ALA A 862 -21.31 -15.66 -37.57
N LEU A 863 -20.33 -16.56 -37.63
CA LEU A 863 -18.92 -16.21 -37.86
C LEU A 863 -18.67 -15.65 -39.26
N GLN A 864 -19.43 -16.08 -40.27
CA GLN A 864 -19.37 -15.52 -41.63
C GLN A 864 -19.95 -14.09 -41.71
N ASN A 865 -20.98 -13.78 -40.91
CA ASN A 865 -21.70 -12.50 -40.97
C ASN A 865 -21.14 -11.43 -40.02
N VAL A 866 -20.48 -11.83 -38.92
CA VAL A 866 -19.93 -10.89 -37.94
C VAL A 866 -18.47 -10.60 -38.27
N GLY A 867 -18.16 -9.40 -38.79
CA GLY A 867 -16.79 -9.03 -39.19
C GLY A 867 -15.81 -8.66 -38.06
N GLU A 868 -16.27 -8.44 -36.83
CA GLU A 868 -15.42 -8.02 -35.71
C GLU A 868 -15.01 -9.23 -34.85
N ARG A 869 -13.70 -9.51 -34.77
CA ARG A 869 -13.13 -10.68 -34.07
C ARG A 869 -13.54 -10.77 -32.59
N ASP A 870 -13.58 -9.64 -31.88
CA ASP A 870 -13.99 -9.60 -30.46
C ASP A 870 -15.46 -9.99 -30.25
N ARG A 871 -16.31 -9.84 -31.27
CA ARG A 871 -17.72 -10.26 -31.23
C ARG A 871 -17.87 -11.73 -31.60
N GLN A 872 -17.07 -12.20 -32.56
CA GLN A 872 -16.99 -13.61 -32.94
C GLN A 872 -16.60 -14.49 -31.75
N ILE A 873 -15.58 -14.12 -30.98
CA ILE A 873 -15.12 -14.91 -29.82
C ILE A 873 -16.20 -15.03 -28.72
N VAL A 874 -17.09 -14.04 -28.56
CA VAL A 874 -18.18 -14.14 -27.58
C VAL A 874 -19.22 -15.18 -27.99
N LEU A 875 -19.56 -15.26 -29.28
CA LEU A 875 -20.46 -16.28 -29.82
C LEU A 875 -19.85 -17.68 -29.66
N VAL A 876 -18.55 -17.81 -29.93
CA VAL A 876 -17.80 -19.05 -29.74
C VAL A 876 -17.78 -19.46 -28.26
N ASN A 877 -17.50 -18.52 -27.35
CA ASN A 877 -17.49 -18.77 -25.91
C ASN A 877 -18.85 -19.25 -25.38
N HIS A 878 -19.95 -18.71 -25.90
CA HIS A 878 -21.29 -19.11 -25.49
C HIS A 878 -21.60 -20.54 -25.93
N VAL A 879 -21.34 -20.89 -27.20
CA VAL A 879 -21.52 -22.27 -27.70
C VAL A 879 -20.64 -23.24 -26.93
N MET A 880 -19.36 -22.91 -26.73
CA MET A 880 -18.42 -23.73 -25.96
C MET A 880 -18.91 -23.95 -24.52
N HIS A 881 -19.45 -22.91 -23.87
CA HIS A 881 -20.03 -23.01 -22.53
C HIS A 881 -21.26 -23.95 -22.50
N VAL A 882 -22.20 -23.79 -23.43
CA VAL A 882 -23.42 -24.61 -23.49
C VAL A 882 -23.09 -26.09 -23.70
N HIS A 883 -22.16 -26.40 -24.62
CA HIS A 883 -21.71 -27.77 -24.84
C HIS A 883 -20.94 -28.34 -23.64
N ALA A 884 -20.10 -27.54 -22.97
CA ALA A 884 -19.40 -27.97 -21.75
C ALA A 884 -20.36 -28.30 -20.61
N VAL A 885 -21.39 -27.47 -20.39
CA VAL A 885 -22.44 -27.71 -19.39
C VAL A 885 -23.27 -28.96 -19.72
N ALA A 886 -23.53 -29.21 -21.01
CA ALA A 886 -24.22 -30.41 -21.48
C ALA A 886 -23.33 -31.69 -21.45
N GLY A 887 -22.06 -31.59 -21.04
CA GLY A 887 -21.12 -32.71 -21.02
C GLY A 887 -20.63 -33.18 -22.39
N ARG A 888 -20.85 -32.38 -23.45
CA ARG A 888 -20.47 -32.68 -24.85
C ARG A 888 -19.05 -32.21 -25.13
N TRP A 889 -18.08 -32.85 -24.46
CA TRP A 889 -16.69 -32.42 -24.42
C TRP A 889 -15.92 -32.53 -25.76
N GLY A 890 -16.36 -33.38 -26.70
CA GLY A 890 -15.70 -33.51 -28.01
C GLY A 890 -15.79 -32.23 -28.87
N VAL A 891 -16.98 -31.60 -28.91
CA VAL A 891 -17.19 -30.30 -29.59
C VAL A 891 -16.36 -29.20 -28.90
N VAL A 892 -16.32 -29.20 -27.56
CA VAL A 892 -15.52 -28.24 -26.77
C VAL A 892 -14.03 -28.39 -27.06
N LYS A 893 -13.51 -29.63 -27.12
CA LYS A 893 -12.12 -29.91 -27.47
C LYS A 893 -11.79 -29.45 -28.87
N SER A 894 -12.66 -29.72 -29.84
CA SER A 894 -12.48 -29.34 -31.24
C SER A 894 -12.44 -27.82 -31.43
N ILE A 895 -13.35 -27.10 -30.75
CA ILE A 895 -13.36 -25.64 -30.75
C ILE A 895 -12.10 -25.10 -30.07
N TYR A 896 -11.78 -25.60 -28.87
CA TYR A 896 -10.66 -25.11 -28.09
C TYR A 896 -9.30 -25.42 -28.73
N SER A 897 -9.12 -26.58 -29.37
CA SER A 897 -7.85 -26.93 -30.04
C SER A 897 -7.53 -26.02 -31.22
N LYS A 898 -8.54 -25.49 -31.91
CA LYS A 898 -8.37 -24.51 -33.00
C LYS A 898 -8.10 -23.08 -32.50
N LEU A 899 -8.65 -22.70 -31.35
CA LEU A 899 -8.44 -21.36 -30.75
C LEU A 899 -7.14 -21.23 -29.96
N ARG A 900 -6.56 -22.37 -29.58
CA ARG A 900 -5.44 -22.45 -28.66
C ARG A 900 -4.09 -22.21 -29.38
N PRO A 901 -3.16 -21.45 -28.79
CA PRO A 901 -1.79 -21.32 -29.29
C PRO A 901 -1.04 -22.66 -29.32
N THR A 902 -0.21 -22.86 -30.34
CA THR A 902 0.53 -24.11 -30.62
C THR A 902 1.51 -24.55 -29.51
N ASN A 903 1.93 -23.63 -28.64
CA ASN A 903 2.99 -23.85 -27.64
C ASN A 903 2.50 -24.34 -26.26
N GLN A 904 1.20 -24.55 -26.05
CA GLN A 904 0.65 -24.89 -24.73
C GLN A 904 0.38 -26.42 -24.58
N LYS A 905 0.42 -26.96 -23.35
CA LYS A 905 0.27 -28.41 -23.03
C LYS A 905 -1.10 -29.04 -23.33
N PRO A 906 -1.21 -30.25 -23.94
CA PRO A 906 -2.49 -30.88 -24.25
C PRO A 906 -3.42 -31.05 -23.02
N LEU A 907 -4.74 -30.98 -23.24
CA LEU A 907 -5.73 -31.17 -22.18
C LEU A 907 -5.75 -32.64 -21.68
N PRO A 908 -5.76 -32.91 -20.37
CA PRO A 908 -5.83 -34.27 -19.83
C PRO A 908 -7.24 -34.90 -19.93
N ALA A 909 -7.33 -36.22 -19.78
CA ALA A 909 -8.57 -37.00 -19.75
C ALA A 909 -9.60 -36.45 -18.72
N PRO A 910 -10.92 -36.46 -19.02
CA PRO A 910 -11.63 -37.39 -19.90
C PRO A 910 -11.97 -36.83 -21.30
N LEU A 911 -11.09 -36.01 -21.86
CA LEU A 911 -11.26 -35.35 -23.15
C LEU A 911 -10.80 -36.19 -24.37
N ASP A 912 -10.56 -37.49 -24.24
CA ASP A 912 -10.25 -38.37 -25.38
C ASP A 912 -11.51 -39.02 -25.96
N VAL A 913 -12.38 -38.18 -26.52
CA VAL A 913 -13.49 -38.64 -27.38
C VAL A 913 -13.36 -37.94 -28.72
N GLU A 914 -13.10 -38.71 -29.78
CA GLU A 914 -13.14 -38.21 -31.16
C GLU A 914 -14.59 -37.89 -31.54
N THR A 915 -14.82 -36.70 -32.10
CA THR A 915 -16.14 -36.28 -32.60
C THR A 915 -16.01 -35.70 -34.00
N ASN A 916 -16.91 -36.11 -34.89
CA ASN A 916 -16.93 -35.70 -36.30
C ASN A 916 -17.54 -34.31 -36.55
N ASP A 917 -18.26 -33.73 -35.58
CA ASP A 917 -18.86 -32.39 -35.72
C ASP A 917 -17.89 -31.30 -35.27
N VAL A 918 -17.15 -30.79 -36.23
CA VAL A 918 -16.12 -29.78 -36.02
C VAL A 918 -16.54 -28.48 -36.71
N PRO A 919 -17.02 -27.46 -35.98
CA PRO A 919 -17.37 -26.20 -36.60
C PRO A 919 -16.16 -25.53 -37.26
N ALA A 920 -16.38 -24.90 -38.41
CA ALA A 920 -15.40 -24.08 -39.12
C ALA A 920 -15.14 -22.78 -38.34
N ILE A 921 -13.99 -22.69 -37.69
CA ILE A 921 -13.54 -21.49 -36.96
C ILE A 921 -12.54 -20.73 -37.84
N PRO A 922 -12.71 -19.42 -38.05
CA PRO A 922 -11.76 -18.60 -38.80
C PRO A 922 -10.34 -18.65 -38.23
N GLU A 923 -9.32 -18.68 -39.09
CA GLU A 923 -7.92 -18.61 -38.67
C GLU A 923 -7.60 -17.26 -38.00
N GLY A 924 -6.81 -17.29 -36.91
CA GLY A 924 -6.38 -16.10 -36.17
C GLY A 924 -7.38 -15.58 -35.13
N LEU A 925 -8.39 -16.38 -34.74
CA LEU A 925 -9.24 -16.09 -33.59
C LEU A 925 -8.58 -16.63 -32.30
N GLU A 926 -8.30 -15.75 -31.34
CA GLU A 926 -7.59 -16.09 -30.11
C GLU A 926 -8.53 -16.26 -28.91
N CYS A 927 -8.14 -17.13 -27.97
CA CYS A 927 -8.84 -17.29 -26.70
C CYS A 927 -8.86 -15.97 -25.91
N SER A 928 -10.04 -15.60 -25.41
CA SER A 928 -10.22 -14.50 -24.46
C SER A 928 -10.11 -14.99 -23.02
N ARG A 929 -9.87 -14.10 -22.05
CA ARG A 929 -9.96 -14.42 -20.62
C ARG A 929 -11.27 -15.14 -20.23
N LEU A 930 -12.39 -14.71 -20.81
CA LEU A 930 -13.71 -15.32 -20.57
C LEU A 930 -13.79 -16.76 -21.09
N THR A 931 -13.07 -17.07 -22.17
CA THR A 931 -12.92 -18.43 -22.72
C THR A 931 -12.32 -19.35 -21.66
N TYR A 932 -11.20 -18.93 -21.05
CA TYR A 932 -10.52 -19.69 -20.01
C TYR A 932 -11.34 -19.80 -18.72
N SER A 933 -11.87 -18.69 -18.20
CA SER A 933 -12.70 -18.69 -16.98
C SER A 933 -13.94 -19.58 -17.15
N SER A 934 -14.63 -19.51 -18.30
CA SER A 934 -15.81 -20.34 -18.54
C SER A 934 -15.48 -21.83 -18.52
N LEU A 935 -14.43 -22.25 -19.22
CA LEU A 935 -13.97 -23.64 -19.24
C LEU A 935 -13.53 -24.12 -17.86
N LEU A 936 -12.69 -23.33 -17.18
CA LEU A 936 -12.23 -23.62 -15.82
C LEU A 936 -13.42 -23.89 -14.88
N HIS A 937 -14.45 -23.03 -14.92
CA HIS A 937 -15.60 -23.13 -14.04
C HIS A 937 -16.43 -24.38 -14.35
N THR A 938 -16.64 -24.70 -15.63
CA THR A 938 -17.38 -25.90 -16.04
C THR A 938 -16.63 -27.19 -15.68
N LEU A 939 -15.33 -27.26 -15.92
CA LEU A 939 -14.47 -28.42 -15.59
C LEU A 939 -14.39 -28.67 -14.07
N ALA A 940 -14.25 -27.60 -13.29
CA ALA A 940 -14.28 -27.69 -11.83
C ALA A 940 -15.65 -28.19 -11.34
N HIS A 941 -16.74 -27.72 -11.96
CA HIS A 941 -18.09 -28.15 -11.63
C HIS A 941 -18.36 -29.62 -11.96
N SER A 942 -17.85 -30.11 -13.10
CA SER A 942 -18.00 -31.50 -13.57
C SER A 942 -17.05 -32.49 -12.91
N GLY A 943 -16.10 -32.02 -12.09
CA GLY A 943 -15.19 -32.87 -11.31
C GLY A 943 -13.86 -33.19 -12.00
N HIS A 944 -13.54 -32.55 -13.13
CA HIS A 944 -12.29 -32.73 -13.86
C HIS A 944 -11.21 -31.74 -13.38
N TYR A 945 -10.66 -32.00 -12.19
CA TYR A 945 -9.68 -31.09 -11.56
C TYR A 945 -8.42 -30.88 -12.39
N SER A 946 -7.83 -31.97 -12.90
CA SER A 946 -6.61 -31.93 -13.70
C SER A 946 -6.79 -31.03 -14.92
N ALA A 947 -7.89 -31.20 -15.66
CA ALA A 947 -8.22 -30.37 -16.80
C ALA A 947 -8.48 -28.92 -16.40
N ALA A 948 -9.13 -28.67 -15.25
CA ALA A 948 -9.34 -27.32 -14.72
C ALA A 948 -8.00 -26.63 -14.40
N LEU A 949 -7.07 -27.32 -13.73
CA LEU A 949 -5.72 -26.80 -13.47
C LEU A 949 -4.93 -26.57 -14.76
N THR A 950 -5.06 -27.44 -15.75
CA THR A 950 -4.44 -27.24 -17.07
C THR A 950 -4.97 -25.99 -17.76
N ILE A 951 -6.28 -25.71 -17.68
CA ILE A 951 -6.84 -24.44 -18.16
C ILE A 951 -6.29 -23.24 -17.38
N MET A 952 -6.16 -23.35 -16.06
CA MET A 952 -5.55 -22.31 -15.23
C MET A 952 -4.07 -22.09 -15.59
N GLN A 953 -3.32 -23.15 -15.96
CA GLN A 953 -1.97 -23.02 -16.50
C GLN A 953 -1.97 -22.29 -17.85
N HIS A 954 -2.90 -22.61 -18.75
CA HIS A 954 -3.01 -21.89 -20.03
C HIS A 954 -3.33 -20.40 -19.84
N MET A 955 -4.03 -20.04 -18.76
CA MET A 955 -4.25 -18.64 -18.39
C MET A 955 -2.94 -17.92 -18.06
N PHE A 956 -2.04 -18.57 -17.30
CA PHE A 956 -0.71 -18.03 -17.02
C PHE A 956 0.16 -17.96 -18.29
N ASP A 957 0.15 -19.00 -19.13
CA ASP A 957 0.89 -19.03 -20.39
C ASP A 957 0.41 -17.92 -21.37
N ALA A 958 -0.87 -17.54 -21.27
CA ALA A 958 -1.49 -16.46 -22.04
C ALA A 958 -1.35 -15.07 -21.38
N ASN A 959 -0.61 -14.96 -20.27
CA ASN A 959 -0.42 -13.73 -19.48
C ASN A 959 -1.74 -13.12 -18.95
N GLU A 960 -2.72 -13.96 -18.63
CA GLU A 960 -4.03 -13.60 -18.09
C GLU A 960 -4.20 -14.18 -16.68
N PRO A 961 -3.70 -13.53 -15.61
CA PRO A 961 -3.66 -14.12 -14.27
C PRO A 961 -5.07 -14.44 -13.73
N PRO A 962 -5.28 -15.57 -13.04
CA PRO A 962 -6.57 -15.96 -12.49
C PRO A 962 -7.06 -14.95 -11.45
N LEU A 963 -8.38 -14.70 -11.44
CA LEU A 963 -9.04 -13.81 -10.48
C LEU A 963 -9.69 -14.59 -9.34
N VAL A 964 -10.13 -13.88 -8.30
CA VAL A 964 -10.91 -14.44 -7.19
C VAL A 964 -12.05 -15.38 -7.65
N PRO A 965 -12.89 -15.08 -8.67
CA PRO A 965 -13.92 -16.01 -9.13
C PRO A 965 -13.41 -17.34 -9.71
N ASP A 966 -12.20 -17.35 -10.27
CA ASP A 966 -11.56 -18.52 -10.89
C ASP A 966 -11.13 -19.53 -9.81
N TYR A 967 -10.48 -19.05 -8.74
CA TYR A 967 -10.17 -19.86 -7.55
C TYR A 967 -11.43 -20.35 -6.84
N LEU A 968 -12.45 -19.49 -6.71
CA LEU A 968 -13.72 -19.87 -6.10
C LEU A 968 -14.44 -20.99 -6.87
N ALA A 969 -14.24 -21.11 -8.18
CA ALA A 969 -14.78 -22.22 -8.95
C ALA A 969 -14.10 -23.55 -8.58
N LEU A 970 -12.79 -23.56 -8.37
CA LEU A 970 -12.05 -24.73 -7.89
C LEU A 970 -12.47 -25.11 -6.46
N PHE A 971 -12.64 -24.15 -5.55
CA PHE A 971 -13.16 -24.42 -4.21
C PHE A 971 -14.57 -25.03 -4.23
N LYS A 972 -15.45 -24.61 -5.16
CA LYS A 972 -16.75 -25.29 -5.38
C LYS A 972 -16.57 -26.74 -5.81
N GLY A 973 -15.59 -27.00 -6.67
CA GLY A 973 -15.20 -28.35 -7.07
C GLY A 973 -14.82 -29.21 -5.86
N PHE A 974 -13.94 -28.70 -4.98
CA PHE A 974 -13.56 -29.39 -3.74
C PHE A 974 -14.74 -29.60 -2.79
N ALA A 975 -15.62 -28.61 -2.63
CA ALA A 975 -16.82 -28.76 -1.80
C ALA A 975 -17.80 -29.84 -2.33
N ARG A 976 -17.77 -30.14 -3.64
CA ARG A 976 -18.63 -31.14 -4.28
C ARG A 976 -17.97 -32.52 -4.38
N HIS A 977 -16.72 -32.57 -4.82
CA HIS A 977 -16.02 -33.79 -5.24
C HIS A 977 -14.82 -34.16 -4.34
N GLY A 978 -14.50 -33.31 -3.34
CA GLY A 978 -13.39 -33.53 -2.40
C GLY A 978 -13.43 -34.90 -1.72
N HIS A 979 -12.26 -35.55 -1.65
CA HIS A 979 -12.10 -36.83 -0.97
C HIS A 979 -12.34 -36.66 0.53
N ILE A 980 -13.18 -37.53 1.10
CA ILE A 980 -13.50 -37.50 2.54
C ILE A 980 -12.56 -38.48 3.23
N PRO A 981 -11.69 -38.03 4.16
CA PRO A 981 -10.80 -38.92 4.88
C PRO A 981 -11.59 -39.90 5.76
N PRO A 982 -11.10 -41.14 5.95
CA PRO A 982 -11.76 -42.18 6.75
C PRO A 982 -11.57 -41.94 8.26
N THR A 983 -11.85 -40.73 8.74
CA THR A 983 -11.74 -40.32 10.15
C THR A 983 -13.13 -40.14 10.77
N PHE A 984 -13.22 -40.01 12.09
CA PHE A 984 -14.48 -39.70 12.75
C PHE A 984 -14.96 -38.28 12.38
N PRO A 985 -16.27 -38.07 12.13
CA PRO A 985 -16.80 -36.78 11.73
C PRO A 985 -16.68 -35.74 12.86
N GLY A 986 -16.07 -34.60 12.57
CA GLY A 986 -15.89 -33.51 13.52
C GLY A 986 -17.11 -32.55 13.64
N PRO A 987 -17.07 -31.60 14.58
CA PRO A 987 -18.20 -30.71 14.91
C PRO A 987 -18.64 -29.81 13.74
N ALA A 988 -17.70 -29.33 12.92
CA ALA A 988 -17.97 -28.42 11.81
C ALA A 988 -18.80 -29.08 10.69
N LYS A 989 -18.89 -30.42 10.66
CA LYS A 989 -19.75 -31.16 9.73
C LYS A 989 -21.23 -30.77 9.85
N ARG A 990 -21.68 -30.33 11.03
CA ARG A 990 -23.07 -29.89 11.26
C ARG A 990 -23.33 -28.47 10.77
N LEU A 991 -22.32 -27.61 10.83
CA LEU A 991 -22.40 -26.20 10.44
C LEU A 991 -22.24 -26.03 8.92
N PHE A 992 -21.40 -26.85 8.30
CA PHE A 992 -21.10 -26.81 6.87
C PHE A 992 -21.54 -28.12 6.18
N PRO A 993 -22.84 -28.30 5.89
CA PRO A 993 -23.34 -29.53 5.27
C PRO A 993 -22.83 -29.70 3.82
N PHE A 994 -22.80 -30.95 3.35
CA PHE A 994 -22.37 -31.28 1.98
C PHE A 994 -23.22 -30.54 0.93
N TRP A 995 -22.58 -30.04 -0.13
CA TRP A 995 -23.12 -29.08 -1.11
C TRP A 995 -24.27 -29.58 -2.02
N GLU A 996 -25.06 -30.57 -1.64
CA GLU A 996 -26.18 -31.05 -2.47
C GLU A 996 -27.54 -30.38 -2.23
N THR A 997 -27.61 -29.26 -1.51
CA THR A 997 -28.89 -28.64 -1.14
C THR A 997 -28.96 -27.12 -1.31
N TYR A 998 -28.73 -26.60 -2.53
CA TYR A 998 -29.22 -25.25 -2.86
C TYR A 998 -29.83 -25.06 -4.26
N GLU A 999 -29.91 -26.09 -5.11
CA GLU A 999 -30.55 -25.98 -6.44
C GLU A 999 -31.83 -26.82 -6.62
N SER A 1000 -32.31 -27.52 -5.60
CA SER A 1000 -33.50 -28.39 -5.71
C SER A 1000 -34.59 -28.08 -4.70
N SER A 1001 -34.92 -26.80 -4.51
CA SER A 1001 -36.23 -26.45 -3.91
C SER A 1001 -37.33 -26.54 -4.97
N ARG A 1002 -37.87 -27.76 -5.13
CA ARG A 1002 -39.28 -28.16 -5.38
C ARG A 1002 -39.31 -29.43 -6.24
N ARG A 1003 -39.74 -30.55 -5.64
CA ARG A 1003 -39.92 -31.91 -6.23
C ARG A 1003 -38.69 -32.83 -6.18
N ASN A 1004 -38.32 -33.30 -5.00
CA ASN A 1004 -38.12 -34.73 -4.71
C ASN A 1004 -37.51 -34.91 -3.31
N ARG A 1005 -38.37 -35.01 -2.29
CA ARG A 1005 -37.96 -35.37 -0.93
C ARG A 1005 -37.72 -36.88 -0.74
N ASN A 1006 -38.00 -37.72 -1.73
CA ASN A 1006 -38.07 -39.18 -1.54
C ASN A 1006 -36.87 -39.98 -2.07
N ARG A 1007 -35.76 -39.35 -2.47
CA ARG A 1007 -34.54 -40.09 -2.91
C ARG A 1007 -33.38 -40.10 -1.90
N VAL A 1008 -33.44 -39.27 -0.87
CA VAL A 1008 -32.35 -39.15 0.12
C VAL A 1008 -32.27 -40.36 1.05
N SER A 1009 -33.35 -41.11 1.26
CA SER A 1009 -33.34 -42.32 2.09
C SER A 1009 -32.85 -43.59 1.38
N LEU A 1010 -32.83 -43.62 0.03
CA LEU A 1010 -32.47 -44.84 -0.73
C LEU A 1010 -30.96 -44.97 -0.98
N ILE A 1011 -30.24 -43.85 -1.10
CA ILE A 1011 -28.79 -43.82 -1.35
C ILE A 1011 -28.03 -44.23 -0.07
N TRP A 1012 -28.58 -43.92 1.10
CA TRP A 1012 -27.91 -44.14 2.38
C TRP A 1012 -28.12 -45.55 2.96
N SER A 1013 -29.11 -46.30 2.51
CA SER A 1013 -29.32 -47.70 2.95
C SER A 1013 -28.49 -48.72 2.17
N GLN A 1014 -27.89 -48.35 1.03
CA GLN A 1014 -27.13 -49.28 0.18
C GLN A 1014 -25.59 -49.16 0.32
N GLY A 1015 -25.09 -48.22 1.11
CA GLY A 1015 -23.64 -48.01 1.32
C GLY A 1015 -22.92 -49.05 2.19
N ALA A 1016 -23.52 -50.23 2.41
CA ALA A 1016 -22.89 -51.36 3.10
C ALA A 1016 -22.60 -52.56 2.18
N LEU A 1017 -22.87 -52.46 0.87
CA LEU A 1017 -22.51 -53.49 -0.11
C LEU A 1017 -21.81 -52.84 -1.29
N GLY A 1018 -20.56 -53.26 -1.52
CA GLY A 1018 -19.84 -52.94 -2.74
C GLY A 1018 -20.62 -53.38 -3.98
N GLY A 1019 -20.61 -52.54 -5.00
CA GLY A 1019 -21.17 -52.82 -6.32
C GLY A 1019 -20.60 -51.85 -7.36
N PRO A 1020 -20.46 -52.28 -8.63
CA PRO A 1020 -19.24 -52.09 -9.41
C PRO A 1020 -19.37 -51.03 -10.50
N GLY A 1021 -18.27 -50.34 -10.83
CA GLY A 1021 -18.19 -49.49 -12.03
C GLY A 1021 -17.51 -48.12 -11.91
N LEU A 1022 -16.65 -47.88 -10.91
CA LEU A 1022 -15.71 -46.75 -10.91
C LEU A 1022 -14.29 -47.27 -10.67
N GLU A 1023 -13.79 -48.03 -11.63
CA GLU A 1023 -12.37 -48.40 -11.67
C GLU A 1023 -11.58 -47.28 -12.38
N SER A 1024 -10.58 -46.77 -11.66
CA SER A 1024 -9.45 -45.95 -12.11
C SER A 1024 -9.69 -44.49 -12.56
N LEU A 1025 -9.86 -43.59 -11.58
CA LEU A 1025 -9.11 -42.33 -11.60
C LEU A 1025 -8.57 -42.07 -10.18
N PRO A 1026 -7.27 -42.33 -9.92
CA PRO A 1026 -6.65 -41.93 -8.67
C PRO A 1026 -6.49 -40.39 -8.61
N THR A 1027 -6.54 -39.84 -7.39
CA THR A 1027 -5.66 -38.75 -6.92
C THR A 1027 -5.74 -37.36 -7.57
N ALA A 1028 -6.72 -36.50 -7.22
CA ALA A 1028 -6.55 -35.06 -7.47
C ALA A 1028 -7.28 -34.13 -6.49
N TRP A 1029 -8.47 -34.51 -6.00
CA TRP A 1029 -9.24 -33.71 -5.04
C TRP A 1029 -8.89 -34.04 -3.57
N THR A 1030 -7.60 -34.00 -3.22
CA THR A 1030 -7.11 -34.33 -1.86
C THR A 1030 -6.97 -33.08 -0.97
N ARG A 1031 -6.68 -33.29 0.31
CA ARG A 1031 -6.55 -32.20 1.29
C ARG A 1031 -5.30 -31.37 1.01
N GLU A 1032 -4.19 -32.02 0.68
CA GLU A 1032 -2.88 -31.40 0.43
C GLU A 1032 -3.00 -30.38 -0.72
N VAL A 1033 -3.65 -30.80 -1.81
CA VAL A 1033 -3.90 -29.96 -2.99
C VAL A 1033 -4.83 -28.79 -2.67
N LEU A 1034 -5.83 -28.98 -1.79
CA LEU A 1034 -6.71 -27.89 -1.36
C LEU A 1034 -5.94 -26.85 -0.51
N GLU A 1035 -5.02 -27.30 0.35
CA GLU A 1035 -4.18 -26.41 1.16
C GLU A 1035 -3.24 -25.59 0.28
N GLU A 1036 -2.59 -26.19 -0.72
CA GLU A 1036 -1.78 -25.48 -1.72
C GLU A 1036 -2.59 -24.44 -2.53
N LEU A 1037 -3.77 -24.84 -3.02
CA LEU A 1037 -4.68 -23.94 -3.72
C LEU A 1037 -5.10 -22.76 -2.83
N PHE A 1038 -5.31 -23.00 -1.55
CA PHE A 1038 -5.66 -21.97 -0.57
C PHE A 1038 -4.51 -21.00 -0.30
N GLN A 1039 -3.26 -21.48 -0.24
CA GLN A 1039 -2.11 -20.59 -0.14
C GLN A 1039 -2.00 -19.66 -1.34
N SER A 1040 -2.15 -20.19 -2.56
CA SER A 1040 -2.18 -19.36 -3.79
C SER A 1040 -3.35 -18.37 -3.82
N PHE A 1041 -4.52 -18.78 -3.35
CA PHE A 1041 -5.68 -17.90 -3.23
C PHE A 1041 -5.46 -16.74 -2.25
N ILE A 1042 -4.80 -16.98 -1.12
CA ILE A 1042 -4.46 -15.95 -0.12
C ILE A 1042 -3.28 -15.08 -0.56
N ALA A 1043 -2.40 -15.59 -1.43
CA ALA A 1043 -1.31 -14.84 -2.04
C ALA A 1043 -1.79 -13.76 -3.04
N LEU A 1044 -3.04 -13.86 -3.53
CA LEU A 1044 -3.63 -12.87 -4.43
C LEU A 1044 -3.50 -11.44 -3.85
N SER A 1045 -3.09 -10.51 -4.72
CA SER A 1045 -2.91 -9.10 -4.35
C SER A 1045 -3.71 -8.19 -5.29
N PRO A 1046 -4.48 -7.23 -4.77
CA PRO A 1046 -5.25 -6.27 -5.58
C PRO A 1046 -4.40 -5.43 -6.56
N ARG A 1047 -3.08 -5.40 -6.34
CA ARG A 1047 -2.11 -4.60 -7.10
C ARG A 1047 -1.94 -5.05 -8.56
N TYR A 1048 -2.36 -6.26 -8.91
CA TYR A 1048 -2.24 -6.79 -10.26
C TYR A 1048 -3.35 -6.34 -11.23
N TRP A 1049 -4.34 -5.59 -10.75
CA TRP A 1049 -5.50 -5.17 -11.55
C TRP A 1049 -5.76 -3.67 -11.45
N ASP A 1050 -5.76 -2.98 -12.59
CA ASP A 1050 -5.99 -1.52 -12.66
C ASP A 1050 -7.45 -1.11 -12.45
N LEU A 1051 -8.40 -2.05 -12.60
CA LEU A 1051 -9.83 -1.77 -12.51
C LEU A 1051 -10.42 -2.09 -11.12
N PRO A 1052 -11.16 -1.16 -10.48
CA PRO A 1052 -11.80 -1.39 -9.18
C PRO A 1052 -12.79 -2.56 -9.13
N SER A 1053 -13.39 -2.93 -10.26
CA SER A 1053 -14.30 -4.09 -10.37
C SER A 1053 -13.59 -5.43 -10.14
N LEU A 1054 -12.28 -5.48 -10.39
CA LEU A 1054 -11.44 -6.68 -10.27
C LEU A 1054 -10.79 -6.81 -8.87
N ARG A 1055 -10.83 -5.75 -8.06
CA ARG A 1055 -10.32 -5.70 -6.67
C ARG A 1055 -11.36 -6.11 -5.61
N ARG A 1056 -12.42 -6.82 -6.00
CA ARG A 1056 -13.51 -7.22 -5.10
C ARG A 1056 -13.14 -8.46 -4.30
N ALA A 1057 -13.30 -8.37 -2.98
CA ALA A 1057 -13.17 -9.51 -2.08
C ALA A 1057 -14.30 -10.54 -2.31
N PRO A 1058 -14.12 -11.80 -1.87
CA PRO A 1058 -15.22 -12.77 -1.84
C PRO A 1058 -16.37 -12.27 -0.97
N ASN A 1059 -17.61 -12.43 -1.43
CA ASN A 1059 -18.79 -12.14 -0.61
C ASN A 1059 -19.10 -13.28 0.39
N ALA A 1060 -20.05 -13.08 1.29
CA ALA A 1060 -20.42 -14.08 2.30
C ALA A 1060 -20.70 -15.48 1.72
N ARG A 1061 -21.37 -15.58 0.57
CA ARG A 1061 -21.69 -16.86 -0.07
C ARG A 1061 -20.43 -17.54 -0.63
N GLN A 1062 -19.49 -16.75 -1.14
CA GLN A 1062 -18.23 -17.24 -1.69
C GLN A 1062 -17.26 -17.67 -0.59
N ALA A 1063 -17.17 -16.90 0.50
CA ALA A 1063 -16.39 -17.29 1.68
C ALA A 1063 -16.92 -18.60 2.27
N TRP A 1064 -18.24 -18.73 2.38
CA TRP A 1064 -18.90 -19.98 2.81
C TRP A 1064 -18.50 -21.19 1.95
N THR A 1065 -18.41 -21.02 0.64
CA THR A 1065 -17.98 -22.08 -0.27
C THR A 1065 -16.56 -22.58 0.04
N VAL A 1066 -15.63 -21.68 0.37
CA VAL A 1066 -14.25 -22.05 0.75
C VAL A 1066 -14.27 -22.87 2.04
N LEU A 1067 -15.04 -22.44 3.05
CA LEU A 1067 -15.19 -23.18 4.31
C LEU A 1067 -15.81 -24.56 4.11
N CYS A 1068 -16.81 -24.70 3.23
CA CYS A 1068 -17.38 -26.00 2.87
C CYS A 1068 -16.35 -26.95 2.21
N ALA A 1069 -15.43 -26.43 1.41
CA ALA A 1069 -14.37 -27.23 0.79
C ALA A 1069 -13.47 -27.88 1.86
N PHE A 1070 -13.01 -27.08 2.82
CA PHE A 1070 -12.18 -27.55 3.94
C PHE A 1070 -12.95 -28.44 4.90
N ALA A 1071 -14.20 -28.12 5.21
CA ALA A 1071 -15.05 -28.98 6.06
C ALA A 1071 -15.25 -30.37 5.42
N ARG A 1072 -15.32 -30.45 4.09
CA ARG A 1072 -15.45 -31.73 3.38
C ARG A 1072 -14.16 -32.56 3.41
N THR A 1073 -13.02 -31.97 3.03
CA THR A 1073 -11.73 -32.68 2.94
C THR A 1073 -11.11 -33.02 4.29
N THR A 1074 -11.61 -32.44 5.38
CA THR A 1074 -11.22 -32.77 6.77
C THR A 1074 -12.25 -33.63 7.50
N ASN A 1075 -13.38 -33.97 6.86
CA ASN A 1075 -14.54 -34.60 7.48
C ASN A 1075 -15.09 -33.82 8.71
N GLY A 1076 -15.04 -32.50 8.66
CA GLY A 1076 -15.68 -31.58 9.61
C GLY A 1076 -14.79 -31.19 10.79
N ASP A 1077 -13.48 -31.10 10.60
CA ASP A 1077 -12.56 -30.58 11.61
C ASP A 1077 -12.80 -29.09 11.83
N ASP A 1078 -13.22 -28.74 13.05
CA ASP A 1078 -13.56 -27.36 13.41
C ASP A 1078 -12.34 -26.46 13.54
N GLN A 1079 -11.18 -26.99 13.97
CA GLN A 1079 -9.96 -26.20 14.12
C GLN A 1079 -9.45 -25.75 12.75
N VAL A 1080 -9.46 -26.64 11.76
CA VAL A 1080 -9.01 -26.32 10.40
C VAL A 1080 -9.95 -25.31 9.74
N VAL A 1081 -11.26 -25.49 9.85
CA VAL A 1081 -12.24 -24.57 9.25
C VAL A 1081 -12.17 -23.17 9.88
N ARG A 1082 -11.92 -23.07 11.19
CA ARG A 1082 -11.70 -21.79 11.87
C ARG A 1082 -10.40 -21.12 11.46
N ALA A 1083 -9.30 -21.86 11.40
CA ALA A 1083 -8.02 -21.32 10.96
C ALA A 1083 -8.10 -20.75 9.54
N VAL A 1084 -8.80 -21.46 8.62
CA VAL A 1084 -9.06 -20.98 7.26
C VAL A 1084 -9.88 -19.69 7.26
N TRP A 1085 -10.91 -19.60 8.09
CA TRP A 1085 -11.71 -18.38 8.24
C TRP A 1085 -10.89 -17.19 8.75
N GLU A 1086 -10.07 -17.38 9.79
CA GLU A 1086 -9.23 -16.33 10.36
C GLU A 1086 -8.22 -15.78 9.35
N VAL A 1087 -7.60 -16.66 8.57
CA VAL A 1087 -6.66 -16.27 7.50
C VAL A 1087 -7.39 -15.45 6.42
N MET A 1088 -8.58 -15.89 5.99
CA MET A 1088 -9.39 -15.14 5.01
C MET A 1088 -9.84 -13.79 5.56
N ASP A 1089 -10.33 -13.74 6.80
CA ASP A 1089 -10.81 -12.50 7.42
C ASP A 1089 -9.66 -11.50 7.64
N LYS A 1090 -8.47 -11.97 8.03
CA LYS A 1090 -7.27 -11.13 8.13
C LYS A 1090 -6.89 -10.54 6.77
N LYS A 1091 -6.83 -11.38 5.72
CA LYS A 1091 -6.41 -10.99 4.37
C LYS A 1091 -7.38 -10.02 3.70
N PHE A 1092 -8.66 -10.39 3.60
CA PHE A 1092 -9.64 -9.64 2.81
C PHE A 1092 -10.18 -8.40 3.53
N ARG A 1093 -9.83 -8.20 4.79
CA ARG A 1093 -10.10 -6.98 5.56
C ARG A 1093 -9.06 -5.88 5.33
N GLU A 1094 -7.94 -6.16 4.66
CA GLU A 1094 -6.96 -5.15 4.24
C GLU A 1094 -7.62 -4.06 3.36
N ALA A 1095 -7.18 -2.80 3.49
CA ALA A 1095 -7.84 -1.65 2.85
C ALA A 1095 -7.87 -1.69 1.30
N GLN A 1096 -7.05 -2.54 0.70
CA GLN A 1096 -6.93 -2.68 -0.76
C GLN A 1096 -8.05 -3.53 -1.38
N TRP A 1097 -8.78 -4.33 -0.57
CA TRP A 1097 -9.88 -5.18 -1.02
C TRP A 1097 -11.25 -4.52 -0.83
N ILE A 1098 -12.06 -4.49 -1.88
CA ILE A 1098 -13.37 -3.82 -1.87
C ILE A 1098 -14.48 -4.84 -1.53
N GLY A 1099 -15.31 -4.55 -0.54
CA GLY A 1099 -16.58 -5.26 -0.30
C GLY A 1099 -16.64 -6.13 0.95
N TRP A 1100 -15.50 -6.60 1.49
CA TRP A 1100 -15.46 -7.50 2.66
C TRP A 1100 -16.05 -6.86 3.92
N ARG A 1101 -15.56 -5.67 4.30
CA ARG A 1101 -16.03 -4.91 5.49
C ARG A 1101 -17.48 -4.40 5.38
N SER A 1102 -18.03 -4.36 4.18
CA SER A 1102 -19.39 -3.85 3.93
C SER A 1102 -20.47 -4.94 3.90
N ASP A 1103 -20.10 -6.22 3.89
CA ASP A 1103 -21.05 -7.33 3.85
C ASP A 1103 -21.45 -7.76 5.27
N MET A 1104 -22.61 -7.29 5.74
CA MET A 1104 -23.13 -7.61 7.07
C MET A 1104 -23.30 -9.12 7.35
N ARG A 1105 -23.33 -9.98 6.32
CA ARG A 1105 -23.43 -11.43 6.51
C ARG A 1105 -22.11 -12.05 6.92
N LEU A 1106 -20.97 -11.51 6.45
CA LEU A 1106 -19.65 -11.91 6.91
C LEU A 1106 -19.44 -11.52 8.38
N GLU A 1107 -19.91 -10.34 8.78
CA GLU A 1107 -19.84 -9.91 10.19
C GLU A 1107 -20.68 -10.80 11.11
N ARG A 1108 -21.87 -11.25 10.66
CA ARG A 1108 -22.69 -12.21 11.44
C ARG A 1108 -22.05 -13.60 11.52
N LEU A 1109 -21.39 -14.06 10.46
CA LEU A 1109 -20.67 -15.34 10.47
C LEU A 1109 -19.50 -15.28 11.45
N ARG A 1110 -18.79 -14.15 11.48
CA ARG A 1110 -17.75 -13.85 12.46
C ARG A 1110 -18.27 -13.89 13.89
N GLU A 1111 -19.35 -13.15 14.17
CA GLU A 1111 -20.00 -13.13 15.49
C GLU A 1111 -20.41 -14.55 15.91
N ALA A 1112 -20.89 -15.38 14.99
CA ALA A 1112 -21.27 -16.76 15.26
C ALA A 1112 -20.06 -17.64 15.61
N LEU A 1113 -18.95 -17.54 14.86
CA LEU A 1113 -17.71 -18.29 15.12
C LEU A 1113 -17.00 -17.84 16.40
N GLU A 1114 -16.94 -16.53 16.68
CA GLU A 1114 -16.39 -15.96 17.93
C GLU A 1114 -17.29 -16.31 19.14
N SER A 1115 -18.61 -16.39 18.96
CA SER A 1115 -19.52 -16.83 20.03
C SER A 1115 -19.40 -18.32 20.37
N ALA A 1116 -18.86 -19.14 19.47
CA ALA A 1116 -18.61 -20.55 19.71
C ALA A 1116 -17.41 -20.78 20.64
N GLU A 1117 -16.36 -19.95 20.56
CA GLU A 1117 -15.20 -19.99 21.48
C GLU A 1117 -15.60 -19.74 22.94
N THR A 1118 -16.53 -18.82 23.17
CA THR A 1118 -17.00 -18.51 24.53
C THR A 1118 -17.93 -19.58 25.11
N ARG A 1119 -18.49 -20.47 24.29
CA ARG A 1119 -19.43 -21.53 24.70
C ARG A 1119 -18.79 -22.91 24.90
N GLU A 1120 -17.53 -23.11 24.57
CA GLU A 1120 -16.83 -24.39 24.75
C GLU A 1120 -16.61 -24.82 26.21
N ARG A 1121 -17.01 -24.00 27.19
CA ARG A 1121 -17.12 -24.42 28.61
C ARG A 1121 -18.51 -24.91 29.04
N GLY A 1122 -19.49 -25.04 28.15
CA GLY A 1122 -20.81 -25.57 28.56
C GLY A 1122 -21.78 -25.88 27.42
N ARG A 1123 -21.89 -27.18 27.09
CA ARG A 1123 -22.98 -27.88 26.38
C ARG A 1123 -23.51 -27.24 25.08
N ILE A 1124 -23.22 -27.93 23.98
CA ILE A 1124 -23.78 -27.73 22.64
C ILE A 1124 -25.26 -28.15 22.61
N LYS A 1125 -26.18 -27.19 22.64
CA LYS A 1125 -27.52 -27.26 22.03
C LYS A 1125 -27.86 -25.87 21.50
N ASP A 1126 -28.37 -25.82 20.27
CA ASP A 1126 -28.93 -24.64 19.58
C ASP A 1126 -27.93 -23.78 18.80
N LEU A 1127 -27.54 -24.30 17.63
CA LEU A 1127 -27.20 -23.53 16.42
C LEU A 1127 -27.82 -24.26 15.22
N THR A 1128 -29.10 -23.97 14.97
CA THR A 1128 -29.81 -24.26 13.71
C THR A 1128 -29.90 -22.99 12.88
#